data_AF-A0A813LKC8-F1
#
_entry.id   AF-A0A813LKC8-F1
#
_cell.length_a   1.000
_cell.length_b   1.000
_cell.length_c   1.000
_cell.angle_alpha   90.00
_cell.angle_beta   90.00
_cell.angle_gamma   90.00
#
_symmetry.space_group_name_H-M   'P 1'
#
loop_
_entity.id
_entity.type
_entity.pdbx_description
1 polymer ?
#
loop_
_entity_poly.entity_id
_entity_poly.type
_entity_poly.pdbx_seq_one_letter_code
_entity_poly.pdbx_strand_id
1 'polypeptide(L)'
;MPRTHFRRLPWEGGPVTEIPCLAGLSSAEVGIKLFGLVQAGRNLPSELQLALSDLWRPSTGSLLFTTREASSTALGEASASLLPIPVEVPEIEECNNRPADSCSSCCLSLSGLIDYRVCVPLPLSEVFGWHDSKLLSGLFGIQKGEQTSSGIEILRFIMNLIPFNGICSDNIKGDIATLPMFSQWTPLELLVEDVFLLSSGDLKCMFYLFGLDDVWLKFQAFNRVLPEALWPVGATEPHVLASRVLGMGFIGSVGIAQHLHRNMLLANKPQGAGLNACTELRKDRAFPSGTAGFWKVYWDNWDELRVTSRTSARLLVGKPSPENLDIHASYLFNETPRHPKKALHHAITGLTQGALLDGEEGSARPKPEKVAKYIAVIVHILDKVCQPPATASGLKRKPIRLTPRVARELLMGVFLVPLARMDFRRPYCHVVTASDASESGGGVTASRGLTPWGVKAALSPTNLITDFQTDCSILGVGCFDGISPLQVALEILGAPMAGFISIENKMEAIRVIRANYPSTQHFSDIQSFGEAQIRQLALSFPRVQLVLVGAGPPCQGVSALNAGRLGAIEDPRSSLQSRVAWLRDLFILGFPWAKVHVLEESVASMAAVDRATYSESIVFLPVRIYARGVSLCARPRLYWIDWRLNLEDGVSVLDERDAGWQAFTPIELCVPFGDQRDFLSPGWQKVEVNRPFPTFTTSIPRENPGPQPAGLQSCDTDAIKRWEMDRFRFPPYTYNRVHLVINKAGVLRQPNVEEREVMLGFPRGYTQACLPKGVRSSRPRLWEDTRLSLLGNSWSVPVVSWLLKNLLVAEGLIPEISLRTLAARFNPRELCGSLRQVLDRPPLGSLPPNLPGSSEALELALVRNISKSSSSKGSDVKMTSGGTEGPDVWPRKAIPSKLWRWRTICSWRFKHLHGPEHINVLELRAFLTSLRWRLRKKGGIAKRFFHLLDSQVNLGILAKGRTSSRKLSPVLRQISALLLTANMLPICAYVNTHDNPADKPSRRLVKKKWVKIWEFDELLCLLVEHLWEEGEGRAKAADTLASLQDARPWLKRQLPAACRLVKAWSQHELPARASPFTENLVESLVGAGLARGRPDFGLACLLAFRVLLRTGELNVSAGDFSMDTCGKSGVLNLGQTKTSQRLGASEGVVIDDPVLLKLVNAWLLDKEPGDKLLPRGMSEFRKMFSLCLKDLGLDAAKIKRFRQVFLNASLRAR
;
A
#
# COMPACT_ATOMS: atom_id res chain seq x y z
N MET A 1 -17.85 9.08 41.39
CA MET A 1 -18.90 10.04 41.78
C MET A 1 -18.44 11.46 41.44
N PRO A 2 -19.31 12.45 41.17
CA PRO A 2 -20.69 12.41 40.70
C PRO A 2 -20.88 13.12 39.33
N ARG A 3 -21.99 12.79 38.67
CA ARG A 3 -22.50 13.41 37.43
C ARG A 3 -23.18 14.74 37.74
N THR A 4 -22.92 15.78 36.96
CA THR A 4 -23.70 17.03 36.97
C THR A 4 -24.24 17.34 35.58
N HIS A 5 -25.52 17.67 35.56
CA HIS A 5 -26.37 17.98 34.42
C HIS A 5 -25.95 19.28 33.70
N PHE A 6 -26.02 19.28 32.37
CA PHE A 6 -26.21 20.50 31.59
C PHE A 6 -27.45 20.34 30.68
N ARG A 7 -28.51 21.09 31.02
CA ARG A 7 -29.68 21.36 30.16
C ARG A 7 -29.24 22.34 29.06
N ARG A 8 -29.51 22.03 27.78
CA ARG A 8 -29.52 23.01 26.69
C ARG A 8 -30.93 23.60 26.55
N LEU A 9 -31.01 24.92 26.48
CA LEU A 9 -32.17 25.69 26.00
C LEU A 9 -32.24 25.66 24.45
N PRO A 10 -33.41 25.88 23.84
CA PRO A 10 -33.64 25.71 22.42
C PRO A 10 -33.20 26.95 21.62
N TRP A 11 -32.61 26.72 20.44
CA TRP A 11 -32.41 27.72 19.40
C TRP A 11 -33.48 27.50 18.32
N GLU A 12 -34.35 28.47 18.13
CA GLU A 12 -35.39 28.50 17.09
C GLU A 12 -34.81 29.12 15.81
N GLY A 13 -34.95 28.40 14.69
CA GLY A 13 -34.54 28.90 13.37
C GLY A 13 -34.61 27.86 12.24
N GLY A 14 -35.83 27.44 11.86
CA GLY A 14 -36.19 26.92 10.51
C GLY A 14 -35.71 25.50 10.11
N PRO A 15 -36.60 24.55 9.75
CA PRO A 15 -36.20 23.17 9.48
C PRO A 15 -35.75 22.94 8.02
N VAL A 16 -34.50 22.51 7.86
CA VAL A 16 -34.18 21.49 6.85
C VAL A 16 -34.74 20.18 7.39
N THR A 17 -35.53 19.45 6.60
CA THR A 17 -36.12 18.16 6.97
C THR A 17 -35.03 17.11 7.22
N GLU A 18 -34.50 17.09 8.43
CA GLU A 18 -33.73 15.98 8.97
C GLU A 18 -34.67 14.78 9.14
N ILE A 19 -34.34 13.66 8.50
CA ILE A 19 -35.06 12.39 8.66
C ILE A 19 -34.70 11.80 10.05
N PRO A 20 -35.63 11.72 11.02
CA PRO A 20 -35.30 11.41 12.43
C PRO A 20 -34.99 9.92 12.71
N CYS A 21 -35.19 9.00 11.76
CA CYS A 21 -35.27 7.57 12.06
C CYS A 21 -33.94 6.80 12.12
N LEU A 22 -32.79 7.46 11.96
CA LEU A 22 -31.46 6.83 12.09
C LEU A 22 -30.53 7.49 13.12
N ALA A 23 -30.95 8.58 13.75
CA ALA A 23 -30.21 9.21 14.83
C ALA A 23 -30.43 8.45 16.14
N GLY A 24 -29.66 7.39 16.38
CA GLY A 24 -29.63 6.71 17.68
C GLY A 24 -29.34 5.21 17.64
N LEU A 25 -29.37 4.56 16.48
CA LEU A 25 -29.03 3.14 16.34
C LEU A 25 -27.56 2.99 15.96
N SER A 26 -26.81 2.19 16.72
CA SER A 26 -25.45 1.82 16.34
C SER A 26 -25.50 0.97 15.06
N SER A 27 -24.49 1.10 14.19
CA SER A 27 -24.37 0.33 12.93
C SER A 27 -24.41 -1.20 13.19
N ALA A 28 -24.04 -1.63 14.40
CA ALA A 28 -24.11 -3.01 14.85
C ALA A 28 -25.55 -3.50 15.07
N GLU A 29 -26.45 -2.66 15.59
CA GLU A 29 -27.85 -3.03 15.86
C GLU A 29 -28.67 -3.18 14.58
N VAL A 30 -28.43 -2.33 13.58
CA VAL A 30 -29.02 -2.46 12.23
C VAL A 30 -28.58 -3.76 11.58
N GLY A 31 -27.29 -4.08 11.71
CA GLY A 31 -26.70 -5.31 11.20
C GLY A 31 -27.23 -6.60 11.86
N ILE A 32 -27.40 -6.60 13.19
CA ILE A 32 -27.93 -7.75 13.93
C ILE A 32 -29.40 -8.02 13.55
N LYS A 33 -30.21 -6.96 13.41
CA LYS A 33 -31.59 -7.08 12.94
C LYS A 33 -31.67 -7.60 11.51
N LEU A 34 -30.81 -7.12 10.60
CA LEU A 34 -30.71 -7.62 9.21
C LEU A 34 -30.29 -9.10 9.13
N PHE A 35 -29.34 -9.54 9.95
CA PHE A 35 -28.89 -10.94 9.98
C PHE A 35 -30.01 -11.89 10.46
N GLY A 36 -30.78 -11.47 11.47
CA GLY A 36 -31.95 -12.22 11.95
C GLY A 36 -33.07 -12.33 10.91
N LEU A 37 -33.29 -11.28 10.10
CA LEU A 37 -34.32 -11.26 9.05
C LEU A 37 -33.94 -12.15 7.84
N VAL A 38 -32.68 -12.11 7.42
CA VAL A 38 -32.16 -12.93 6.32
C VAL A 38 -32.09 -14.42 6.69
N GLN A 39 -31.74 -14.76 7.94
CA GLN A 39 -31.82 -16.17 8.39
C GLN A 39 -33.26 -16.68 8.53
N ALA A 40 -34.22 -15.80 8.82
CA ALA A 40 -35.62 -16.19 9.03
C ALA A 40 -36.45 -16.24 7.74
N GLY A 41 -35.87 -15.91 6.57
CA GLY A 41 -36.60 -15.86 5.30
C GLY A 41 -37.77 -14.86 5.28
N ARG A 42 -37.72 -13.83 6.15
CA ARG A 42 -38.79 -12.83 6.27
C ARG A 42 -38.43 -11.57 5.50
N ASN A 43 -39.43 -10.96 4.87
CA ASN A 43 -39.31 -9.64 4.25
C ASN A 43 -38.79 -8.61 5.27
N LEU A 44 -38.01 -7.64 4.78
CA LEU A 44 -37.59 -6.49 5.59
C LEU A 44 -38.81 -5.79 6.22
N PRO A 45 -38.74 -5.34 7.49
CA PRO A 45 -39.80 -4.57 8.14
C PRO A 45 -40.19 -3.37 7.28
N SER A 46 -41.49 -3.07 7.21
CA SER A 46 -42.07 -1.98 6.42
C SER A 46 -41.38 -0.64 6.71
N GLU A 47 -40.97 -0.40 7.95
CA GLU A 47 -40.25 0.79 8.41
C GLU A 47 -38.85 0.93 7.77
N LEU A 48 -38.12 -0.17 7.60
CA LEU A 48 -36.81 -0.16 6.92
C LEU A 48 -36.97 -0.08 5.40
N GLN A 49 -38.04 -0.66 4.85
CA GLN A 49 -38.41 -0.50 3.44
C GLN A 49 -38.80 0.94 3.12
N LEU A 50 -39.55 1.61 3.99
CA LEU A 50 -39.93 3.02 3.88
C LEU A 50 -38.70 3.95 3.96
N ALA A 51 -37.80 3.72 4.93
CA ALA A 51 -36.55 4.48 5.03
C ALA A 51 -35.64 4.29 3.80
N LEU A 52 -35.60 3.08 3.22
CA LEU A 52 -34.86 2.80 1.99
C LEU A 52 -35.56 3.36 0.74
N SER A 53 -36.90 3.44 0.71
CA SER A 53 -37.66 4.02 -0.40
C SER A 53 -37.63 5.54 -0.42
N ASP A 54 -37.55 6.21 0.74
CA ASP A 54 -37.38 7.67 0.80
C ASP A 54 -35.98 8.11 0.33
N LEU A 55 -34.96 7.27 0.56
CA LEU A 55 -33.62 7.39 -0.06
C LEU A 55 -33.63 7.19 -1.58
N TRP A 56 -34.73 6.65 -2.12
CA TRP A 56 -34.93 6.24 -3.50
C TRP A 56 -36.18 6.90 -4.11
N ARG A 57 -36.46 8.18 -3.80
CA ARG A 57 -37.38 8.97 -4.64
C ARG A 57 -36.69 9.31 -5.95
N PRO A 58 -37.14 8.76 -7.09
CA PRO A 58 -36.72 9.26 -8.40
C PRO A 58 -37.35 10.64 -8.57
N SER A 59 -36.58 11.65 -8.96
CA SER A 59 -37.16 12.73 -9.75
C SER A 59 -37.76 12.07 -10.99
N THR A 60 -39.08 12.17 -11.15
CA THR A 60 -39.86 11.54 -12.20
C THR A 60 -39.26 11.81 -13.58
N GLY A 61 -38.63 10.79 -14.16
CA GLY A 61 -38.14 10.72 -15.52
C GLY A 61 -37.98 9.25 -15.89
N SER A 62 -38.85 8.76 -16.75
CA SER A 62 -38.97 7.36 -17.16
C SER A 62 -37.65 6.77 -17.67
N LEU A 63 -37.08 5.81 -16.92
CA LEU A 63 -35.92 5.00 -17.34
C LEU A 63 -36.41 3.64 -17.86
N LEU A 64 -36.55 3.54 -19.18
CA LEU A 64 -36.58 2.26 -19.91
C LEU A 64 -35.12 1.86 -20.21
N PHE A 65 -34.54 1.00 -19.38
CA PHE A 65 -33.26 0.36 -19.68
C PHE A 65 -33.49 -0.94 -20.47
N THR A 66 -33.12 -0.96 -21.73
CA THR A 66 -32.81 -2.18 -22.49
C THR A 66 -31.29 -2.36 -22.52
N THR A 67 -30.73 -3.05 -21.53
CA THR A 67 -29.32 -3.47 -21.55
C THR A 67 -29.18 -4.77 -22.34
N ARG A 68 -28.91 -4.65 -23.63
CA ARG A 68 -28.25 -5.69 -24.44
C ARG A 68 -27.51 -4.95 -25.56
N GLU A 69 -26.22 -4.71 -25.35
CA GLU A 69 -25.13 -4.73 -26.36
C GLU A 69 -23.86 -3.95 -25.97
N ALA A 70 -23.87 -3.06 -24.97
CA ALA A 70 -22.73 -2.17 -24.73
C ALA A 70 -21.63 -2.66 -23.75
N SER A 71 -21.63 -3.91 -23.26
CA SER A 71 -20.69 -4.30 -22.19
C SER A 71 -20.08 -5.70 -22.25
N SER A 72 -20.27 -6.48 -23.32
CA SER A 72 -19.73 -7.85 -23.41
C SER A 72 -18.64 -8.08 -24.46
N THR A 73 -18.19 -7.06 -25.20
CA THR A 73 -17.20 -7.23 -26.30
C THR A 73 -15.83 -6.61 -26.04
N ALA A 74 -15.51 -6.17 -24.81
CA ALA A 74 -14.25 -5.45 -24.55
C ALA A 74 -13.25 -6.13 -23.59
N LEU A 75 -13.51 -7.34 -23.09
CA LEU A 75 -12.60 -8.03 -22.16
C LEU A 75 -12.51 -9.53 -22.45
N GLY A 76 -11.89 -9.87 -23.56
CA GLY A 76 -11.51 -11.24 -23.91
C GLY A 76 -10.55 -11.22 -25.10
N GLU A 77 -9.28 -11.54 -24.83
CA GLU A 77 -8.25 -11.96 -25.80
C GLU A 77 -8.13 -11.13 -27.10
N ALA A 78 -7.32 -10.07 -27.06
CA ALA A 78 -6.76 -9.46 -28.26
C ALA A 78 -5.31 -9.02 -27.99
N SER A 79 -4.43 -10.01 -27.92
CA SER A 79 -2.99 -9.83 -28.02
C SER A 79 -2.47 -10.75 -29.12
N ALA A 80 -2.82 -10.45 -30.38
CA ALA A 80 -2.14 -10.91 -31.60
C ALA A 80 -2.96 -10.56 -32.86
N SER A 81 -2.96 -9.30 -33.28
CA SER A 81 -3.06 -8.89 -34.70
C SER A 81 -3.00 -7.36 -34.79
N LEU A 82 -1.87 -6.85 -35.28
CA LEU A 82 -1.68 -5.44 -35.64
C LEU A 82 -2.30 -5.22 -37.03
N LEU A 83 -3.60 -4.96 -37.11
CA LEU A 83 -4.21 -4.37 -38.31
C LEU A 83 -5.37 -3.46 -37.91
N PRO A 84 -5.50 -2.24 -38.49
CA PRO A 84 -6.74 -1.49 -38.42
C PRO A 84 -7.80 -2.33 -39.14
N ILE A 85 -8.89 -2.68 -38.45
CA ILE A 85 -10.08 -3.19 -39.13
C ILE A 85 -10.57 -2.02 -40.00
N PRO A 86 -10.66 -2.16 -41.33
CA PRO A 86 -11.30 -1.15 -42.15
C PRO A 86 -12.74 -1.07 -41.67
N VAL A 87 -13.09 0.04 -41.02
CA VAL A 87 -14.49 0.41 -40.87
C VAL A 87 -14.89 0.83 -42.27
N GLU A 88 -15.56 -0.07 -43.00
CA GLU A 88 -16.36 0.36 -44.16
C GLU A 88 -17.24 1.50 -43.66
N VAL A 89 -17.03 2.67 -44.24
CA VAL A 89 -17.91 3.83 -44.09
C VAL A 89 -19.30 3.30 -44.46
N PRO A 90 -20.28 3.23 -43.55
CA PRO A 90 -21.64 2.97 -43.97
C PRO A 90 -21.98 4.06 -44.97
N GLU A 91 -22.46 3.68 -46.16
CA GLU A 91 -22.97 4.64 -47.13
C GLU A 91 -23.88 5.63 -46.40
N ILE A 92 -23.58 6.91 -46.59
CA ILE A 92 -24.29 8.04 -45.99
C ILE A 92 -25.65 8.15 -46.70
N GLU A 93 -26.58 7.23 -46.42
CA GLU A 93 -27.92 7.28 -47.03
C GLU A 93 -29.07 7.51 -46.04
N GLU A 94 -28.90 7.30 -44.73
CA GLU A 94 -30.05 7.43 -43.80
C GLU A 94 -30.16 8.75 -43.00
N CYS A 95 -29.35 9.78 -43.31
CA CYS A 95 -29.57 11.14 -42.76
C CYS A 95 -29.77 12.24 -43.80
N ASN A 96 -29.67 11.93 -45.10
CA ASN A 96 -29.91 12.91 -46.18
C ASN A 96 -31.40 13.10 -46.51
N ASN A 97 -32.29 12.27 -45.96
CA ASN A 97 -33.74 12.36 -46.21
C ASN A 97 -34.53 13.20 -45.19
N ARG A 98 -33.88 14.06 -44.42
CA ARG A 98 -34.56 15.15 -43.72
C ARG A 98 -34.03 16.49 -44.23
N PRO A 99 -34.89 17.39 -44.74
CA PRO A 99 -34.45 18.70 -45.19
C PRO A 99 -33.72 19.43 -44.07
N ALA A 100 -32.66 20.16 -44.46
CA ALA A 100 -31.75 20.92 -43.61
C ALA A 100 -32.43 22.00 -42.72
N ASP A 101 -33.74 22.17 -42.83
CA ASP A 101 -34.50 23.24 -42.17
C ASP A 101 -35.05 22.89 -40.77
N SER A 102 -34.65 21.78 -40.14
CA SER A 102 -35.25 21.34 -38.87
C SER A 102 -34.30 21.13 -37.68
N CYS A 103 -33.09 21.72 -37.67
CA CYS A 103 -32.31 21.77 -36.42
C CYS A 103 -31.47 23.03 -36.25
N SER A 104 -32.13 24.20 -36.14
CA SER A 104 -31.50 25.44 -35.69
C SER A 104 -30.71 25.27 -34.38
N SER A 105 -31.17 24.37 -33.49
CA SER A 105 -30.50 24.05 -32.22
C SER A 105 -29.15 23.33 -32.38
N CYS A 106 -28.97 22.48 -33.39
CA CYS A 106 -27.68 21.83 -33.68
C CYS A 106 -26.66 22.84 -34.21
N CYS A 107 -27.04 23.68 -35.18
CA CYS A 107 -26.16 24.72 -35.71
C CYS A 107 -25.73 25.71 -34.62
N LEU A 108 -26.64 26.11 -33.72
CA LEU A 108 -26.33 26.95 -32.55
C LEU A 108 -25.39 26.27 -31.54
N SER A 109 -25.51 24.96 -31.35
CA SER A 109 -24.63 24.21 -30.44
C SER A 109 -23.22 24.06 -31.03
N LEU A 110 -23.13 23.81 -32.34
CA LEU A 110 -21.84 23.70 -33.04
C LEU A 110 -21.14 25.06 -33.19
N SER A 111 -21.89 26.13 -33.48
CA SER A 111 -21.33 27.49 -33.51
C SER A 111 -20.76 27.88 -32.15
N GLY A 112 -21.48 27.58 -31.06
CA GLY A 112 -20.98 27.81 -29.70
C GLY A 112 -19.64 27.12 -29.44
N LEU A 113 -19.45 25.87 -29.88
CA LEU A 113 -18.15 25.18 -29.71
C LEU A 113 -17.00 25.88 -30.44
N ILE A 114 -17.27 26.50 -31.59
CA ILE A 114 -16.30 27.27 -32.37
C ILE A 114 -16.05 28.64 -31.72
N ASP A 115 -17.11 29.34 -31.33
CA ASP A 115 -17.05 30.67 -30.71
C ASP A 115 -16.28 30.64 -29.38
N TYR A 116 -16.50 29.60 -28.57
CA TYR A 116 -15.75 29.35 -27.33
C TYR A 116 -14.38 28.70 -27.57
N ARG A 117 -13.97 28.50 -28.82
CA ARG A 117 -12.68 27.91 -29.25
C ARG A 117 -12.41 26.51 -28.67
N VAL A 118 -13.48 25.78 -28.32
CA VAL A 118 -13.39 24.37 -27.89
C VAL A 118 -13.08 23.48 -29.10
N CYS A 119 -13.71 23.79 -30.24
CA CYS A 119 -13.47 23.14 -31.52
C CYS A 119 -13.11 24.18 -32.60
N VAL A 120 -12.57 23.70 -33.71
CA VAL A 120 -12.24 24.51 -34.89
C VAL A 120 -12.68 23.76 -36.17
N PRO A 121 -13.16 24.47 -37.21
CA PRO A 121 -13.32 23.86 -38.53
C PRO A 121 -11.96 23.44 -39.11
N LEU A 122 -11.87 22.20 -39.59
CA LEU A 122 -10.68 21.65 -40.25
C LEU A 122 -11.06 21.13 -41.63
N PRO A 123 -10.35 21.50 -42.71
CA PRO A 123 -10.60 20.96 -44.03
C PRO A 123 -10.46 19.42 -44.04
N LEU A 124 -11.35 18.72 -44.74
CA LEU A 124 -11.34 17.25 -44.75
C LEU A 124 -10.05 16.69 -45.38
N SER A 125 -9.44 17.42 -46.31
CA SER A 125 -8.12 17.11 -46.89
C SER A 125 -7.02 17.03 -45.83
N GLU A 126 -7.03 17.90 -44.81
CA GLU A 126 -6.01 18.01 -43.75
C GLU A 126 -6.16 16.96 -42.63
N VAL A 127 -7.32 16.31 -42.54
CA VAL A 127 -7.52 15.19 -41.60
C VAL A 127 -6.52 14.08 -41.90
N PHE A 128 -5.89 13.55 -40.85
CA PHE A 128 -4.90 12.48 -40.98
C PHE A 128 -5.50 11.29 -41.75
N GLY A 129 -4.84 10.94 -42.85
CA GLY A 129 -5.20 9.81 -43.70
C GLY A 129 -4.28 8.62 -43.48
N TRP A 130 -4.85 7.42 -43.54
CA TRP A 130 -4.11 6.16 -43.60
C TRP A 130 -4.74 5.29 -44.71
N HIS A 131 -3.99 5.06 -45.79
CA HIS A 131 -4.55 4.56 -47.05
C HIS A 131 -5.75 5.40 -47.50
N ASP A 132 -6.88 4.77 -47.85
CA ASP A 132 -8.10 5.44 -48.32
C ASP A 132 -9.03 5.87 -47.17
N SER A 133 -8.59 5.76 -45.91
CA SER A 133 -9.41 6.08 -44.73
C SER A 133 -8.92 7.33 -44.00
N LYS A 134 -9.86 8.14 -43.51
CA LYS A 134 -9.60 9.31 -42.64
C LYS A 134 -9.79 8.96 -41.17
N LEU A 135 -8.93 9.49 -40.31
CA LEU A 135 -9.04 9.32 -38.85
C LEU A 135 -10.12 10.24 -38.29
N LEU A 136 -11.34 9.72 -38.08
CA LEU A 136 -12.49 10.47 -37.58
C LEU A 136 -13.02 9.86 -36.28
N SER A 137 -13.24 10.71 -35.28
CA SER A 137 -13.74 10.34 -33.94
C SER A 137 -15.22 10.70 -33.73
N GLY A 138 -15.84 10.18 -32.67
CA GLY A 138 -17.25 10.49 -32.35
C GLY A 138 -17.42 11.66 -31.39
N LEU A 139 -18.61 12.29 -31.39
CA LEU A 139 -18.96 13.42 -30.52
C LEU A 139 -20.43 13.34 -30.07
N PHE A 140 -20.72 13.48 -28.76
CA PHE A 140 -22.09 13.47 -28.25
C PHE A 140 -22.24 14.14 -26.87
N GLY A 141 -23.49 14.40 -26.44
CA GLY A 141 -23.83 14.96 -25.12
C GLY A 141 -24.54 13.97 -24.21
N ILE A 142 -24.27 14.00 -22.90
CA ILE A 142 -25.00 13.22 -21.88
C ILE A 142 -25.63 14.16 -20.85
N GLN A 143 -26.88 13.94 -20.47
CA GLN A 143 -27.57 14.74 -19.46
C GLN A 143 -26.84 14.77 -18.11
N LYS A 144 -26.64 15.98 -17.54
CA LYS A 144 -26.02 16.17 -16.22
C LYS A 144 -27.05 16.10 -15.07
N GLY A 145 -28.35 16.20 -15.40
CA GLY A 145 -29.43 16.34 -14.41
C GLY A 145 -29.45 17.72 -13.75
N GLU A 146 -28.84 18.72 -14.39
CA GLU A 146 -28.86 20.13 -13.99
C GLU A 146 -29.48 20.94 -15.13
N GLN A 147 -30.12 22.06 -14.79
CA GLN A 147 -30.68 23.00 -15.76
C GLN A 147 -30.09 24.39 -15.55
N THR A 148 -30.00 25.18 -16.62
CA THR A 148 -29.69 26.61 -16.53
C THR A 148 -30.82 27.35 -15.81
N SER A 149 -30.57 28.61 -15.44
CA SER A 149 -31.63 29.49 -14.91
C SER A 149 -32.79 29.70 -15.89
N SER A 150 -32.55 29.51 -17.18
CA SER A 150 -33.55 29.53 -18.27
C SER A 150 -34.22 28.17 -18.51
N GLY A 151 -33.98 27.16 -17.67
CA GLY A 151 -34.60 25.83 -17.79
C GLY A 151 -33.99 24.93 -18.87
N ILE A 152 -32.90 25.36 -19.53
CA ILE A 152 -32.22 24.56 -20.55
C ILE A 152 -31.41 23.47 -19.87
N GLU A 153 -31.57 22.24 -20.33
CA GLU A 153 -30.83 21.10 -19.79
C GLU A 153 -29.32 21.24 -20.05
N ILE A 154 -28.52 21.03 -19.00
CA ILE A 154 -27.06 21.05 -19.10
C ILE A 154 -26.56 19.65 -19.47
N LEU A 155 -25.87 19.57 -20.60
CA LEU A 155 -25.22 18.35 -21.08
C LEU A 155 -23.74 18.31 -20.70
N ARG A 156 -23.21 17.11 -20.47
CA ARG A 156 -21.79 16.81 -20.48
C ARG A 156 -21.37 16.52 -21.91
N PHE A 157 -20.43 17.31 -22.40
CA PHE A 157 -19.86 17.16 -23.72
C PHE A 157 -18.81 16.03 -23.75
N ILE A 158 -19.04 15.00 -24.56
CA ILE A 158 -18.21 13.80 -24.66
C ILE A 158 -17.55 13.73 -26.04
N MET A 159 -16.23 13.69 -26.04
CA MET A 159 -15.40 13.41 -27.22
C MET A 159 -14.99 11.94 -27.18
N ASN A 160 -15.45 11.14 -28.15
CA ASN A 160 -15.15 9.72 -28.26
C ASN A 160 -13.95 9.48 -29.18
N LEU A 161 -12.76 9.61 -28.61
CA LEU A 161 -11.48 9.53 -29.31
C LEU A 161 -10.92 8.09 -29.40
N ILE A 162 -11.77 7.07 -29.35
CA ILE A 162 -11.34 5.66 -29.48
C ILE A 162 -10.49 5.42 -30.75
N PRO A 163 -10.86 5.93 -31.94
CA PRO A 163 -10.04 5.74 -33.15
C PRO A 163 -8.63 6.33 -33.01
N PHE A 164 -8.52 7.57 -32.52
CA PHE A 164 -7.23 8.22 -32.28
C PHE A 164 -6.40 7.50 -31.22
N ASN A 165 -7.03 7.07 -30.13
CA ASN A 165 -6.37 6.26 -29.10
C ASN A 165 -5.83 4.93 -29.65
N GLY A 166 -6.47 4.36 -30.67
CA GLY A 166 -6.06 3.11 -31.30
C GLY A 166 -4.72 3.20 -32.04
N ILE A 167 -4.34 4.38 -32.53
CA ILE A 167 -3.04 4.61 -33.21
C ILE A 167 -1.97 5.18 -32.28
N CYS A 168 -2.33 5.56 -31.05
CA CYS A 168 -1.37 6.00 -30.05
C CYS A 168 -0.63 4.77 -29.49
N SER A 169 0.53 4.44 -30.07
CA SER A 169 1.35 3.29 -29.65
C SER A 169 1.86 3.39 -28.21
N ASP A 170 2.15 4.61 -27.75
CA ASP A 170 2.63 4.91 -26.39
C ASP A 170 1.84 6.08 -25.79
N ASN A 171 1.40 5.93 -24.53
CA ASN A 171 0.71 6.99 -23.82
C ASN A 171 1.70 8.10 -23.39
N ILE A 172 1.38 9.36 -23.66
CA ILE A 172 2.10 10.52 -23.10
C ILE A 172 1.95 10.47 -21.59
N LYS A 173 3.01 10.03 -20.90
CA LYS A 173 2.96 9.77 -19.45
C LYS A 173 2.74 11.04 -18.63
N GLY A 174 3.25 12.19 -19.11
CA GLY A 174 3.17 13.47 -18.42
C GLY A 174 3.52 13.33 -16.94
N ASP A 175 2.59 13.71 -16.07
CA ASP A 175 2.76 13.61 -14.61
C ASP A 175 2.02 12.48 -13.90
N ILE A 176 1.59 11.44 -14.61
CA ILE A 176 0.79 10.35 -14.02
C ILE A 176 1.49 9.68 -12.83
N ALA A 177 2.84 9.60 -12.84
CA ALA A 177 3.62 9.03 -11.76
C ALA A 177 3.52 9.82 -10.44
N THR A 178 3.23 11.13 -10.49
CA THR A 178 3.10 12.00 -9.32
C THR A 178 1.75 11.89 -8.64
N LEU A 179 0.70 11.41 -9.35
CA LEU A 179 -0.68 11.42 -8.89
C LEU A 179 -0.84 10.82 -7.48
N PRO A 180 -1.24 11.63 -6.49
CA PRO A 180 -1.27 11.21 -5.10
C PRO A 180 -2.40 10.22 -4.82
N MET A 181 -2.13 9.26 -3.96
CA MET A 181 -3.14 8.31 -3.44
C MET A 181 -3.44 8.62 -1.97
N PHE A 182 -4.71 8.50 -1.58
CA PHE A 182 -5.13 8.76 -0.20
C PHE A 182 -4.37 7.90 0.84
N SER A 183 -4.05 6.65 0.51
CA SER A 183 -3.27 5.74 1.37
C SER A 183 -1.87 6.26 1.71
N GLN A 184 -1.32 7.21 0.95
CA GLN A 184 -0.03 7.85 1.27
C GLN A 184 -0.08 8.72 2.52
N TRP A 185 -1.27 9.03 3.04
CA TRP A 185 -1.44 9.78 4.28
C TRP A 185 -1.20 8.93 5.52
N THR A 186 -0.99 7.62 5.35
CA THR A 186 -0.73 6.67 6.43
C THR A 186 0.38 7.11 7.41
N PRO A 187 1.51 7.68 6.95
CA PRO A 187 2.58 8.11 7.83
C PRO A 187 2.23 9.30 8.74
N LEU A 188 1.19 10.08 8.39
CA LEU A 188 0.73 11.24 9.16
C LEU A 188 0.30 10.82 10.57
N GLU A 189 0.99 11.35 11.58
CA GLU A 189 0.69 11.14 12.99
C GLU A 189 0.29 12.46 13.62
N LEU A 190 -0.92 12.51 14.20
CA LEU A 190 -1.39 13.65 14.97
C LEU A 190 -1.21 13.35 16.46
N LEU A 191 -0.52 14.24 17.16
CA LEU A 191 -0.44 14.22 18.62
C LEU A 191 -1.76 14.72 19.23
N VAL A 192 -1.99 14.46 20.51
CA VAL A 192 -3.28 14.71 21.20
C VAL A 192 -3.80 16.15 21.00
N GLU A 193 -2.90 17.14 21.03
CA GLU A 193 -3.21 18.57 20.86
C GLU A 193 -3.18 19.06 19.40
N ASP A 194 -2.73 18.21 18.48
CA ASP A 194 -2.66 18.55 17.07
C ASP A 194 -4.05 18.45 16.44
N VAL A 195 -4.35 19.40 15.56
CA VAL A 195 -5.49 19.43 14.64
C VAL A 195 -4.91 19.67 13.25
N PHE A 196 -5.47 19.06 12.22
CA PHE A 196 -5.15 19.47 10.86
C PHE A 196 -6.26 20.33 10.25
N LEU A 197 -5.87 21.25 9.38
CA LEU A 197 -6.73 22.13 8.60
C LEU A 197 -6.56 21.78 7.13
N LEU A 198 -7.67 21.78 6.39
CA LEU A 198 -7.71 21.50 4.96
C LEU A 198 -8.05 22.77 4.18
N SER A 199 -7.19 23.14 3.25
CA SER A 199 -7.52 24.08 2.17
C SER A 199 -7.64 23.29 0.87
N SER A 200 -8.58 23.66 0.00
CA SER A 200 -8.86 22.92 -1.23
C SER A 200 -9.46 23.82 -2.30
N GLY A 201 -9.25 23.51 -3.57
CA GLY A 201 -9.78 24.27 -4.70
C GLY A 201 -9.76 23.52 -6.02
N ASP A 202 -10.88 23.57 -6.74
CA ASP A 202 -11.04 22.96 -8.06
C ASP A 202 -10.92 24.00 -9.18
N LEU A 203 -10.24 23.63 -10.27
CA LEU A 203 -10.34 24.30 -11.57
C LEU A 203 -11.68 23.98 -12.24
N LYS A 204 -12.26 24.96 -12.93
CA LYS A 204 -13.52 24.79 -13.67
C LYS A 204 -13.21 24.23 -15.05
N CYS A 205 -13.80 23.09 -15.40
CA CYS A 205 -13.72 22.52 -16.76
C CYS A 205 -12.29 22.25 -17.26
N MET A 206 -11.41 21.72 -16.41
CA MET A 206 -9.98 21.47 -16.66
C MET A 206 -9.58 21.07 -18.10
N PHE A 207 -10.27 20.09 -18.70
CA PHE A 207 -9.96 19.57 -20.04
C PHE A 207 -10.25 20.55 -21.19
N TYR A 208 -11.05 21.59 -20.96
CA TYR A 208 -11.35 22.63 -21.94
C TYR A 208 -10.50 23.89 -21.75
N LEU A 209 -9.64 23.95 -20.72
CA LEU A 209 -8.82 25.12 -20.42
C LEU A 209 -7.56 25.20 -21.28
N PHE A 210 -7.05 24.06 -21.74
CA PHE A 210 -5.78 23.99 -22.45
C PHE A 210 -6.02 23.68 -23.93
N GLY A 211 -5.53 24.58 -24.79
CA GLY A 211 -5.50 24.40 -26.23
C GLY A 211 -4.37 23.44 -26.65
N LEU A 212 -4.62 22.71 -27.73
CA LEU A 212 -3.62 21.92 -28.44
C LEU A 212 -3.02 22.75 -29.58
N ASP A 213 -1.73 22.56 -29.86
CA ASP A 213 -1.07 23.15 -31.04
C ASP A 213 -1.70 22.62 -32.34
N ASP A 214 -1.65 23.43 -33.39
CA ASP A 214 -2.31 23.15 -34.67
C ASP A 214 -1.86 21.81 -35.29
N VAL A 215 -0.63 21.38 -35.02
CA VAL A 215 -0.08 20.09 -35.47
C VAL A 215 -0.89 18.87 -35.00
N TRP A 216 -1.67 19.01 -33.93
CA TRP A 216 -2.52 17.95 -33.38
C TRP A 216 -3.92 17.91 -34.01
N LEU A 217 -4.39 18.98 -34.65
CA LEU A 217 -5.76 19.10 -35.12
C LEU A 217 -6.15 17.98 -36.10
N LYS A 218 -5.22 17.61 -36.99
CA LYS A 218 -5.40 16.52 -37.96
C LYS A 218 -5.74 15.16 -37.34
N PHE A 219 -5.46 14.95 -36.05
CA PHE A 219 -5.78 13.73 -35.31
C PHE A 219 -7.05 13.83 -34.45
N GLN A 220 -7.60 15.04 -34.31
CA GLN A 220 -8.69 15.37 -33.38
C GLN A 220 -10.02 15.64 -34.10
N ALA A 221 -10.12 15.26 -35.38
CA ALA A 221 -11.29 15.46 -36.22
C ALA A 221 -12.46 14.53 -35.83
N PHE A 222 -13.69 15.03 -35.98
CA PHE A 222 -14.92 14.30 -35.69
C PHE A 222 -15.66 13.88 -36.97
N ASN A 223 -16.42 12.78 -36.89
CA ASN A 223 -17.06 12.08 -37.99
C ASN A 223 -18.31 12.76 -38.58
N ARG A 224 -18.42 14.09 -38.49
CA ARG A 224 -19.55 14.85 -39.03
C ARG A 224 -19.07 16.08 -39.78
N VAL A 225 -19.46 16.18 -41.05
CA VAL A 225 -19.24 17.37 -41.88
C VAL A 225 -20.03 18.55 -41.30
N LEU A 226 -19.37 19.70 -41.23
CA LEU A 226 -19.97 20.96 -40.80
C LEU A 226 -21.00 21.44 -41.83
N PRO A 227 -22.15 21.99 -41.39
CA PRO A 227 -23.02 22.76 -42.28
C PRO A 227 -22.24 23.88 -42.98
N GLU A 228 -22.51 24.14 -44.26
CA GLU A 228 -21.82 25.18 -45.05
C GLU A 228 -21.85 26.56 -44.39
N ALA A 229 -22.93 26.89 -43.67
CA ALA A 229 -23.06 28.14 -42.92
C ALA A 229 -22.02 28.32 -41.79
N LEU A 230 -21.34 27.24 -41.37
CA LEU A 230 -20.28 27.25 -40.35
C LEU A 230 -18.88 27.05 -40.98
N TRP A 231 -18.77 27.06 -42.31
CA TRP A 231 -17.46 26.98 -42.97
C TRP A 231 -16.70 28.31 -42.84
N PRO A 232 -15.36 28.27 -42.78
CA PRO A 232 -14.55 29.48 -42.90
C PRO A 232 -14.88 30.25 -44.18
N VAL A 233 -14.86 31.58 -44.12
CA VAL A 233 -15.12 32.44 -45.28
C VAL A 233 -14.12 32.13 -46.41
N GLY A 234 -14.63 31.76 -47.59
CA GLY A 234 -13.81 31.40 -48.76
C GLY A 234 -13.43 29.91 -48.84
N ALA A 235 -13.96 29.05 -47.96
CA ALA A 235 -13.76 27.60 -48.03
C ALA A 235 -14.29 26.99 -49.33
N THR A 236 -13.48 26.17 -49.99
CA THR A 236 -13.82 25.48 -51.26
C THR A 236 -14.02 23.97 -51.12
N GLU A 237 -13.85 23.42 -49.91
CA GLU A 237 -13.98 21.99 -49.64
C GLU A 237 -14.77 21.72 -48.34
N PRO A 238 -15.32 20.51 -48.15
CA PRO A 238 -16.01 20.14 -46.92
C PRO A 238 -15.10 20.24 -45.69
N HIS A 239 -15.62 20.86 -44.63
CA HIS A 239 -14.93 20.95 -43.34
C HIS A 239 -15.57 20.02 -42.32
N VAL A 240 -14.77 19.50 -41.40
CA VAL A 240 -15.21 18.77 -40.21
C VAL A 240 -14.83 19.55 -38.95
N LEU A 241 -15.48 19.25 -37.82
CA LEU A 241 -15.02 19.79 -36.54
C LEU A 241 -13.80 19.02 -36.06
N ALA A 242 -12.79 19.73 -35.58
CA ALA A 242 -11.68 19.16 -34.82
C ALA A 242 -11.65 19.75 -33.40
N SER A 243 -11.31 18.93 -32.40
CA SER A 243 -11.09 19.45 -31.04
C SER A 243 -9.84 20.31 -31.02
N ARG A 244 -9.97 21.56 -30.56
CA ARG A 244 -8.83 22.47 -30.31
C ARG A 244 -8.31 22.35 -28.87
N VAL A 245 -9.04 21.65 -28.00
CA VAL A 245 -8.71 21.49 -26.58
C VAL A 245 -8.34 20.06 -26.22
N LEU A 246 -7.78 19.88 -25.03
CA LEU A 246 -7.39 18.60 -24.48
C LEU A 246 -8.60 17.70 -24.15
N GLY A 247 -9.11 16.95 -25.13
CA GLY A 247 -10.31 16.14 -24.97
C GLY A 247 -10.22 15.08 -23.86
N MET A 248 -11.22 14.99 -22.99
CA MET A 248 -11.28 14.01 -21.88
C MET A 248 -11.16 12.54 -22.34
N GLY A 249 -11.54 12.25 -23.59
CA GLY A 249 -11.45 10.90 -24.18
C GLY A 249 -10.07 10.50 -24.69
N PHE A 250 -9.09 11.41 -24.75
CA PHE A 250 -7.74 11.11 -25.22
C PHE A 250 -6.90 10.47 -24.10
N ILE A 251 -6.25 9.35 -24.40
CA ILE A 251 -5.48 8.56 -23.43
C ILE A 251 -4.35 9.35 -22.75
N GLY A 252 -3.78 10.36 -23.44
CA GLY A 252 -2.74 11.26 -22.92
C GLY A 252 -3.25 12.44 -22.10
N SER A 253 -4.55 12.73 -22.11
CA SER A 253 -5.10 13.95 -21.50
C SER A 253 -4.84 14.05 -20.00
N VAL A 254 -4.96 12.95 -19.27
CA VAL A 254 -4.71 12.96 -17.81
C VAL A 254 -3.25 13.32 -17.50
N GLY A 255 -2.31 12.77 -18.27
CA GLY A 255 -0.88 13.04 -18.05
C GLY A 255 -0.52 14.49 -18.35
N ILE A 256 -1.06 15.04 -19.43
CA ILE A 256 -0.85 16.43 -19.83
C ILE A 256 -1.54 17.39 -18.84
N ALA A 257 -2.81 17.16 -18.50
CA ALA A 257 -3.56 17.99 -17.56
C ALA A 257 -2.89 18.05 -16.19
N GLN A 258 -2.49 16.89 -15.65
CA GLN A 258 -1.75 16.83 -14.39
C GLN A 258 -0.43 17.63 -14.48
N HIS A 259 0.29 17.51 -15.59
CA HIS A 259 1.57 18.19 -15.81
C HIS A 259 1.41 19.71 -15.84
N LEU A 260 0.45 20.21 -16.60
CA LEU A 260 0.19 21.63 -16.74
C LEU A 260 -0.22 22.25 -15.41
N HIS A 261 -1.20 21.68 -14.71
CA HIS A 261 -1.65 22.22 -13.44
C HIS A 261 -0.54 22.20 -12.39
N ARG A 262 0.19 21.08 -12.27
CA ARG A 262 1.30 20.98 -11.33
C ARG A 262 2.41 22.00 -11.62
N ASN A 263 2.76 22.22 -12.88
CA ASN A 263 3.76 23.23 -13.25
C ASN A 263 3.28 24.66 -12.93
N MET A 264 2.00 24.98 -13.13
CA MET A 264 1.44 26.29 -12.72
C MET A 264 1.55 26.52 -11.20
N LEU A 265 1.50 25.47 -10.39
CA LEU A 265 1.68 25.57 -8.94
C LEU A 265 3.15 25.76 -8.56
N LEU A 266 4.08 25.16 -9.31
CA LEU A 266 5.52 25.15 -8.98
C LEU A 266 6.31 26.30 -9.59
N ALA A 267 5.93 26.79 -10.76
CA ALA A 267 6.66 27.83 -11.47
C ALA A 267 6.77 29.12 -10.64
N ASN A 268 7.83 29.88 -10.87
CA ASN A 268 8.11 31.11 -10.15
C ASN A 268 7.00 32.15 -10.38
N LYS A 269 6.73 32.96 -9.37
CA LYS A 269 5.78 34.07 -9.45
C LYS A 269 6.28 35.12 -10.46
N PRO A 270 5.38 35.79 -11.22
CA PRO A 270 3.93 35.68 -11.17
C PRO A 270 3.33 34.58 -12.08
N GLN A 271 4.15 33.95 -12.93
CA GLN A 271 3.70 32.94 -13.90
C GLN A 271 3.14 31.68 -13.22
N GLY A 272 3.69 31.31 -12.07
CA GLY A 272 3.17 30.25 -11.21
C GLY A 272 3.00 30.68 -9.76
N ALA A 273 2.60 29.73 -8.90
CA ALA A 273 2.36 29.99 -7.49
C ALA A 273 3.64 29.92 -6.62
N GLY A 274 4.76 29.42 -7.16
CA GLY A 274 6.03 29.29 -6.45
C GLY A 274 5.97 28.33 -5.25
N LEU A 275 5.11 27.31 -5.27
CA LEU A 275 4.98 26.37 -4.16
C LEU A 275 6.24 25.54 -3.96
N ASN A 276 6.53 25.20 -2.71
CA ASN A 276 7.69 24.37 -2.37
C ASN A 276 7.45 22.89 -2.76
N ALA A 277 8.14 22.42 -3.79
CA ALA A 277 8.09 21.03 -4.27
C ALA A 277 8.47 19.98 -3.20
N CYS A 278 9.29 20.33 -2.20
CA CYS A 278 9.68 19.42 -1.12
C CYS A 278 8.52 19.09 -0.16
N THR A 279 7.48 19.92 -0.16
CA THR A 279 6.26 19.74 0.64
C THR A 279 5.11 19.13 -0.15
N GLU A 280 5.33 18.75 -1.40
CA GLU A 280 4.33 18.09 -2.24
C GLU A 280 4.23 16.60 -1.93
N LEU A 281 3.02 16.11 -1.67
CA LEU A 281 2.72 14.70 -1.57
C LEU A 281 2.57 14.08 -2.97
N ARG A 282 3.50 13.20 -3.34
CA ARG A 282 3.51 12.53 -4.66
C ARG A 282 3.65 11.03 -4.56
N LYS A 283 3.08 10.28 -5.51
CA LYS A 283 3.13 8.80 -5.56
C LYS A 283 4.53 8.23 -5.82
N ASP A 284 5.41 9.00 -6.46
CA ASP A 284 6.76 8.65 -6.87
C ASP A 284 7.85 9.09 -5.88
N ARG A 285 7.50 9.76 -4.78
CA ARG A 285 8.42 10.18 -3.71
C ARG A 285 8.00 9.67 -2.34
N ALA A 286 8.93 9.73 -1.40
CA ALA A 286 8.63 9.52 0.01
C ALA A 286 7.69 10.60 0.54
N PHE A 287 7.02 10.32 1.66
CA PHE A 287 6.17 11.28 2.34
C PHE A 287 6.97 12.55 2.71
N PRO A 288 6.42 13.76 2.47
CA PRO A 288 7.11 15.02 2.73
C PRO A 288 7.69 15.12 4.15
N SER A 289 8.90 15.66 4.25
CA SER A 289 9.58 15.88 5.54
C SER A 289 9.22 17.24 6.10
N GLY A 290 8.51 17.25 7.23
CA GLY A 290 8.06 18.46 7.92
C GLY A 290 6.64 18.22 8.42
N THR A 291 6.45 18.04 9.72
CA THR A 291 5.14 17.66 10.28
C THR A 291 4.11 18.79 10.28
N ALA A 292 4.46 19.99 9.80
CA ALA A 292 3.57 21.15 9.79
C ALA A 292 2.55 21.14 8.64
N GLY A 293 2.74 20.29 7.62
CA GLY A 293 1.80 20.20 6.50
C GLY A 293 2.41 19.68 5.21
N PHE A 294 1.55 19.49 4.20
CA PHE A 294 1.92 19.16 2.82
C PHE A 294 0.81 19.64 1.87
N TRP A 295 1.13 19.78 0.60
CA TRP A 295 0.13 20.02 -0.45
C TRP A 295 0.13 18.89 -1.48
N LYS A 296 -0.94 18.76 -2.25
CA LYS A 296 -1.05 17.79 -3.34
C LYS A 296 -1.92 18.35 -4.46
N VAL A 297 -1.68 17.86 -5.67
CA VAL A 297 -2.51 18.16 -6.83
C VAL A 297 -3.01 16.86 -7.45
N TYR A 298 -4.32 16.76 -7.63
CA TYR A 298 -4.99 15.64 -8.27
C TYR A 298 -5.87 16.19 -9.40
N TRP A 299 -5.32 16.20 -10.61
CA TRP A 299 -5.92 16.73 -11.82
C TRP A 299 -6.31 18.20 -11.71
N ASP A 300 -7.59 18.47 -11.48
CA ASP A 300 -8.20 19.79 -11.35
C ASP A 300 -8.26 20.27 -9.91
N ASN A 301 -8.02 19.39 -8.94
CA ASN A 301 -8.11 19.69 -7.51
C ASN A 301 -6.73 19.88 -6.88
N TRP A 302 -6.52 21.02 -6.24
CA TRP A 302 -5.41 21.26 -5.32
C TRP A 302 -5.89 21.12 -3.87
N ASP A 303 -5.12 20.43 -3.04
CA ASP A 303 -5.38 20.36 -1.59
C ASP A 303 -4.11 20.69 -0.80
N GLU A 304 -4.26 21.43 0.29
CA GLU A 304 -3.24 21.68 1.30
C GLU A 304 -3.75 21.17 2.65
N LEU A 305 -2.88 20.42 3.34
CA LEU A 305 -3.08 20.04 4.73
C LEU A 305 -2.04 20.75 5.59
N ARG A 306 -2.50 21.40 6.66
CA ARG A 306 -1.63 22.02 7.68
C ARG A 306 -1.93 21.43 9.05
N VAL A 307 -0.91 20.92 9.74
CA VAL A 307 -1.03 20.44 11.12
C VAL A 307 -0.64 21.57 12.07
N THR A 308 -1.48 21.84 13.06
CA THR A 308 -1.28 22.93 14.01
C THR A 308 -1.91 22.62 15.36
N SER A 309 -1.67 23.45 16.37
CA SER A 309 -2.31 23.30 17.68
C SER A 309 -3.80 23.69 17.61
N ARG A 310 -4.63 23.16 18.52
CA ARG A 310 -6.04 23.59 18.67
C ARG A 310 -6.20 25.11 18.80
N THR A 311 -5.28 25.78 19.50
CA THR A 311 -5.31 27.24 19.71
C THR A 311 -5.04 27.99 18.42
N SER A 312 -4.00 27.59 17.70
CA SER A 312 -3.65 28.17 16.39
C SER A 312 -4.73 27.90 15.34
N ALA A 313 -5.36 26.72 15.37
CA ALA A 313 -6.44 26.37 14.46
C ALA A 313 -7.61 27.36 14.53
N ARG A 314 -8.04 27.74 15.75
CA ARG A 314 -9.13 28.71 15.95
C ARG A 314 -8.87 30.08 15.30
N LEU A 315 -7.61 30.47 15.14
CA LEU A 315 -7.23 31.76 14.53
C LEU A 315 -7.18 31.70 12.99
N LEU A 316 -6.95 30.52 12.43
CA LEU A 316 -6.72 30.28 11.00
C LEU A 316 -7.98 29.84 10.25
N VAL A 317 -8.92 29.16 10.91
CA VAL A 317 -10.12 28.62 10.27
C VAL A 317 -10.87 29.67 9.47
N GLY A 318 -11.20 29.34 8.22
CA GLY A 318 -11.93 30.22 7.29
C GLY A 318 -11.07 31.26 6.57
N LYS A 319 -9.80 31.44 6.95
CA LYS A 319 -8.87 32.36 6.27
C LYS A 319 -8.04 31.61 5.23
N PRO A 320 -7.76 32.18 4.05
CA PRO A 320 -6.85 31.57 3.08
C PRO A 320 -5.41 31.52 3.62
N SER A 321 -4.66 30.49 3.24
CA SER A 321 -3.20 30.43 3.48
C SER A 321 -2.44 31.35 2.51
N PRO A 322 -1.21 31.76 2.84
CA PRO A 322 -0.34 32.45 1.88
C PRO A 322 -0.20 31.69 0.57
N GLU A 323 0.00 30.38 0.65
CA GLU A 323 0.07 29.49 -0.50
C GLU A 323 -1.22 29.52 -1.34
N ASN A 324 -2.39 29.53 -0.69
CA ASN A 324 -3.67 29.65 -1.38
C ASN A 324 -3.83 30.99 -2.11
N LEU A 325 -3.34 32.09 -1.53
CA LEU A 325 -3.36 33.42 -2.17
C LEU A 325 -2.45 33.45 -3.40
N ASP A 326 -1.26 32.87 -3.30
CA ASP A 326 -0.30 32.77 -4.40
C ASP A 326 -0.85 31.94 -5.58
N ILE A 327 -1.54 30.84 -5.27
CA ILE A 327 -2.23 30.01 -6.25
C ILE A 327 -3.33 30.81 -6.95
N HIS A 328 -4.13 31.58 -6.19
CA HIS A 328 -5.17 32.41 -6.78
C HIS A 328 -4.60 33.49 -7.69
N ALA A 329 -3.46 34.09 -7.32
CA ALA A 329 -2.75 35.05 -8.16
C ALA A 329 -2.24 34.39 -9.45
N SER A 330 -1.65 33.19 -9.35
CA SER A 330 -1.20 32.40 -10.51
C SER A 330 -2.36 32.06 -11.45
N TYR A 331 -3.48 31.58 -10.93
CA TYR A 331 -4.64 31.28 -11.78
C TYR A 331 -5.25 32.52 -12.42
N LEU A 332 -5.27 33.66 -11.72
CA LEU A 332 -5.74 34.91 -12.30
C LEU A 332 -4.81 35.37 -13.43
N PHE A 333 -3.49 35.30 -13.23
CA PHE A 333 -2.49 35.63 -14.24
C PHE A 333 -2.62 34.76 -15.49
N ASN A 334 -2.87 33.47 -15.33
CA ASN A 334 -3.04 32.50 -16.42
C ASN A 334 -4.50 32.39 -16.91
N GLU A 335 -5.39 33.30 -16.53
CA GLU A 335 -6.82 33.31 -16.92
C GLU A 335 -7.55 31.97 -16.67
N THR A 336 -7.14 31.24 -15.63
CA THR A 336 -7.62 29.89 -15.34
C THR A 336 -8.78 29.94 -14.35
N PRO A 337 -10.03 29.63 -14.78
CA PRO A 337 -11.20 29.78 -13.94
C PRO A 337 -11.27 28.72 -12.82
N ARG A 338 -11.71 29.14 -11.64
CA ARG A 338 -11.91 28.28 -10.46
C ARG A 338 -13.39 28.02 -10.17
N HIS A 339 -13.67 26.98 -9.38
CA HIS A 339 -15.00 26.70 -8.87
C HIS A 339 -15.23 27.30 -7.47
N PRO A 340 -15.90 28.47 -7.32
CA PRO A 340 -15.97 29.18 -6.04
C PRO A 340 -16.68 28.40 -4.93
N LYS A 341 -17.72 27.63 -5.27
CA LYS A 341 -18.50 26.84 -4.28
C LYS A 341 -17.75 25.62 -3.72
N LYS A 342 -16.60 25.26 -4.29
CA LYS A 342 -15.81 24.10 -3.87
C LYS A 342 -14.52 24.49 -3.14
N ALA A 343 -14.28 25.80 -2.99
CA ALA A 343 -13.13 26.28 -2.26
C ALA A 343 -13.30 26.01 -0.76
N LEU A 344 -12.23 25.51 -0.14
CA LEU A 344 -12.11 25.38 1.31
C LEU A 344 -10.89 26.18 1.76
N HIS A 345 -11.03 26.94 2.86
CA HIS A 345 -9.97 27.75 3.43
C HIS A 345 -9.75 27.34 4.89
N HIS A 346 -8.64 26.65 5.17
CA HIS A 346 -8.30 26.14 6.51
C HIS A 346 -9.52 25.51 7.23
N ALA A 347 -10.27 24.66 6.55
CA ALA A 347 -11.46 24.03 7.10
C ALA A 347 -11.08 22.87 8.04
N ILE A 348 -11.78 22.73 9.17
CA ILE A 348 -11.61 21.59 10.09
C ILE A 348 -12.14 20.30 9.44
N THR A 349 -13.25 20.41 8.70
CA THR A 349 -13.88 19.30 7.99
C THR A 349 -13.92 19.60 6.50
N GLY A 350 -13.66 18.60 5.67
CA GLY A 350 -13.76 18.76 4.23
C GLY A 350 -13.68 17.45 3.46
N LEU A 351 -13.81 17.54 2.14
CA LEU A 351 -13.77 16.39 1.25
C LEU A 351 -12.53 16.45 0.36
N THR A 352 -11.75 15.38 0.28
CA THR A 352 -10.71 15.21 -0.74
C THR A 352 -10.71 13.78 -1.26
N GLN A 353 -10.59 13.60 -2.58
CA GLN A 353 -10.58 12.28 -3.25
C GLN A 353 -11.69 11.32 -2.79
N GLY A 354 -12.86 11.86 -2.40
CA GLY A 354 -14.02 11.10 -1.91
C GLY A 354 -13.98 10.68 -0.43
N ALA A 355 -12.93 11.04 0.31
CA ALA A 355 -12.83 10.89 1.75
C ALA A 355 -13.31 12.17 2.45
N LEU A 356 -14.14 12.00 3.48
CA LEU A 356 -14.54 13.02 4.44
C LEU A 356 -13.52 13.05 5.57
N LEU A 357 -12.89 14.19 5.76
CA LEU A 357 -11.88 14.43 6.78
C LEU A 357 -12.47 15.18 7.97
N ASP A 358 -11.97 14.83 9.14
CA ASP A 358 -12.25 15.51 10.40
C ASP A 358 -10.91 15.80 11.11
N GLY A 359 -10.53 17.08 11.09
CA GLY A 359 -9.28 17.58 11.65
C GLY A 359 -9.21 17.49 13.18
N GLU A 360 -10.34 17.67 13.87
CA GLU A 360 -10.39 17.60 15.33
C GLU A 360 -10.36 16.15 15.81
N GLU A 361 -11.17 15.28 15.19
CA GLU A 361 -11.15 13.85 15.47
C GLU A 361 -9.81 13.22 15.04
N GLY A 362 -9.15 13.79 14.03
CA GLY A 362 -7.95 13.25 13.45
C GLY A 362 -8.25 12.00 12.63
N SER A 363 -9.34 12.03 11.86
CA SER A 363 -9.86 10.87 11.14
C SER A 363 -10.20 11.17 9.69
N ALA A 364 -10.27 10.12 8.89
CA ALA A 364 -10.87 10.17 7.55
C ALA A 364 -11.74 8.95 7.29
N ARG A 365 -12.89 9.16 6.64
CA ARG A 365 -13.89 8.13 6.33
C ARG A 365 -14.48 8.32 4.94
N PRO A 366 -14.95 7.27 4.26
CA PRO A 366 -15.70 7.45 3.01
C PRO A 366 -16.95 8.32 3.22
N LYS A 367 -17.36 9.09 2.20
CA LYS A 367 -18.58 9.92 2.29
C LYS A 367 -19.79 9.06 2.70
N PRO A 368 -20.48 9.37 3.81
CA PRO A 368 -21.59 8.54 4.32
C PRO A 368 -22.70 8.28 3.29
N GLU A 369 -23.09 9.30 2.51
CA GLU A 369 -24.08 9.16 1.43
C GLU A 369 -23.67 8.15 0.35
N LYS A 370 -22.38 8.11 -0.03
CA LYS A 370 -21.88 7.15 -1.01
C LYS A 370 -21.89 5.74 -0.43
N VAL A 371 -21.47 5.60 0.83
CA VAL A 371 -21.55 4.33 1.57
C VAL A 371 -22.99 3.82 1.63
N ALA A 372 -23.93 4.69 1.97
CA ALA A 372 -25.35 4.35 2.01
C ALA A 372 -25.86 3.88 0.65
N LYS A 373 -25.47 4.54 -0.46
CA LYS A 373 -25.80 4.09 -1.83
C LYS A 373 -25.25 2.70 -2.14
N TYR A 374 -24.01 2.41 -1.76
CA TYR A 374 -23.43 1.07 -1.95
C TYR A 374 -24.16 0.01 -1.12
N ILE A 375 -24.45 0.30 0.16
CA ILE A 375 -25.22 -0.60 1.02
C ILE A 375 -26.61 -0.83 0.44
N ALA A 376 -27.30 0.23 -0.01
CA ALA A 376 -28.62 0.13 -0.62
C ALA A 376 -28.62 -0.74 -1.89
N VAL A 377 -27.62 -0.57 -2.77
CA VAL A 377 -27.46 -1.42 -3.96
C VAL A 377 -27.21 -2.88 -3.57
N ILE A 378 -26.35 -3.13 -2.58
CA ILE A 378 -26.07 -4.49 -2.11
C ILE A 378 -27.33 -5.14 -1.52
N VAL A 379 -28.05 -4.41 -0.67
CA VAL A 379 -29.32 -4.87 -0.08
C VAL A 379 -30.36 -5.13 -1.17
N HIS A 380 -30.48 -4.25 -2.16
CA HIS A 380 -31.38 -4.45 -3.30
C HIS A 380 -31.04 -5.71 -4.11
N ILE A 381 -29.76 -5.95 -4.38
CA ILE A 381 -29.31 -7.17 -5.06
C ILE A 381 -29.66 -8.41 -4.23
N LEU A 382 -29.42 -8.38 -2.91
CA LEU A 382 -29.75 -9.50 -2.02
C LEU A 382 -31.26 -9.75 -1.94
N ASP A 383 -32.07 -8.69 -1.85
CA ASP A 383 -33.54 -8.76 -1.85
C ASP A 383 -34.07 -9.35 -3.16
N LYS A 384 -33.55 -8.92 -4.31
CA LYS A 384 -33.93 -9.45 -5.64
C LYS A 384 -33.54 -10.91 -5.85
N VAL A 385 -32.55 -11.42 -5.11
CA VAL A 385 -32.16 -12.83 -5.10
C VAL A 385 -33.08 -13.65 -4.17
N CYS A 386 -33.63 -13.04 -3.13
CA CYS A 386 -34.54 -13.67 -2.17
C CYS A 386 -36.00 -13.69 -2.64
N GLN A 387 -36.38 -12.89 -3.65
CA GLN A 387 -37.74 -12.88 -4.19
C GLN A 387 -38.00 -14.13 -5.06
N PRO A 388 -39.11 -14.87 -4.84
CA PRO A 388 -39.55 -15.91 -5.77
C PRO A 388 -39.85 -15.30 -7.15
N PRO A 389 -39.69 -16.07 -8.26
CA PRO A 389 -39.96 -15.55 -9.60
C PRO A 389 -41.39 -15.03 -9.68
N ALA A 390 -41.55 -13.75 -10.00
CA ALA A 390 -42.85 -13.13 -10.16
C ALA A 390 -43.59 -13.78 -11.35
N THR A 391 -44.74 -14.40 -11.08
CA THR A 391 -45.60 -15.07 -12.08
C THR A 391 -46.52 -14.13 -12.85
N ALA A 392 -46.39 -12.81 -12.71
CA ALA A 392 -47.32 -11.87 -13.33
C ALA A 392 -46.64 -10.57 -13.81
N SER A 393 -45.95 -10.63 -14.95
CA SER A 393 -45.81 -9.52 -15.92
C SER A 393 -44.91 -10.02 -17.07
N GLY A 394 -45.34 -9.84 -18.32
CA GLY A 394 -44.74 -10.42 -19.53
C GLY A 394 -43.30 -10.02 -19.89
N LEU A 395 -42.53 -9.43 -18.97
CA LEU A 395 -41.10 -9.20 -19.12
C LEU A 395 -40.33 -10.34 -18.43
N LYS A 396 -39.81 -11.28 -19.23
CA LYS A 396 -38.91 -12.36 -18.78
C LYS A 396 -37.62 -11.77 -18.18
N ARG A 397 -37.65 -11.30 -16.93
CA ARG A 397 -36.43 -10.94 -16.19
C ARG A 397 -35.76 -12.23 -15.72
N LYS A 398 -34.58 -12.53 -16.23
CA LYS A 398 -33.76 -13.65 -15.73
C LYS A 398 -33.50 -13.43 -14.22
N PRO A 399 -33.83 -14.37 -13.33
CA PRO A 399 -33.52 -14.23 -11.91
C PRO A 399 -32.01 -14.17 -11.72
N ILE A 400 -31.54 -13.14 -11.01
CA ILE A 400 -30.12 -13.03 -10.63
C ILE A 400 -29.85 -14.13 -9.60
N ARG A 401 -29.11 -15.18 -9.98
CA ARG A 401 -28.69 -16.22 -9.04
C ARG A 401 -27.31 -15.88 -8.48
N LEU A 402 -27.24 -15.53 -7.20
CA LEU A 402 -25.96 -15.42 -6.50
C LEU A 402 -25.55 -16.78 -5.93
N THR A 403 -24.25 -17.08 -6.00
CA THR A 403 -23.71 -18.20 -5.22
C THR A 403 -23.72 -17.83 -3.73
N PRO A 404 -23.87 -18.79 -2.80
CA PRO A 404 -23.82 -18.53 -1.36
C PRO A 404 -22.54 -17.79 -0.92
N ARG A 405 -21.44 -18.02 -1.64
CA ARG A 405 -20.17 -17.33 -1.42
C ARG A 405 -20.25 -15.85 -1.74
N VAL A 406 -20.83 -15.48 -2.89
CA VAL A 406 -20.98 -14.07 -3.28
C VAL A 406 -21.96 -13.37 -2.34
N ALA A 407 -23.08 -14.02 -1.98
CA ALA A 407 -24.03 -13.49 -0.99
C ALA A 407 -23.34 -13.21 0.36
N ARG A 408 -22.49 -14.13 0.85
CA ARG A 408 -21.70 -13.92 2.07
C ARG A 408 -20.73 -12.75 1.95
N GLU A 409 -20.03 -12.62 0.82
CA GLU A 409 -19.07 -11.53 0.59
C GLU A 409 -19.78 -10.16 0.52
N LEU A 410 -20.96 -10.09 -0.12
CA LEU A 410 -21.83 -8.92 -0.13
C LEU A 410 -22.31 -8.54 1.27
N LEU A 411 -22.81 -9.52 2.04
CA LEU A 411 -23.21 -9.32 3.44
C LEU A 411 -22.03 -8.78 4.27
N MET A 412 -20.86 -9.42 4.20
CA MET A 412 -19.65 -8.92 4.87
C MET A 412 -19.34 -7.46 4.48
N GLY A 413 -19.50 -7.10 3.21
CA GLY A 413 -19.35 -5.72 2.75
C GLY A 413 -20.26 -4.75 3.51
N VAL A 414 -21.55 -5.07 3.67
CA VAL A 414 -22.52 -4.24 4.41
C VAL A 414 -22.08 -4.00 5.85
N PHE A 415 -21.55 -5.02 6.53
CA PHE A 415 -21.10 -4.89 7.93
C PHE A 415 -19.74 -4.20 8.09
N LEU A 416 -18.83 -4.34 7.12
CA LEU A 416 -17.46 -3.87 7.25
C LEU A 416 -17.25 -2.47 6.68
N VAL A 417 -18.01 -2.05 5.66
CA VAL A 417 -17.86 -0.72 5.04
C VAL A 417 -18.05 0.42 6.05
N PRO A 418 -18.98 0.37 7.02
CA PRO A 418 -19.09 1.41 8.06
C PRO A 418 -17.86 1.54 8.96
N LEU A 419 -17.01 0.50 9.04
CA LEU A 419 -15.76 0.49 9.80
C LEU A 419 -14.57 1.02 8.98
N ALA A 420 -14.79 1.39 7.72
CA ALA A 420 -13.76 1.98 6.87
C ALA A 420 -13.39 3.38 7.39
N ARG A 421 -12.32 3.44 8.18
CA ARG A 421 -11.79 4.67 8.77
C ARG A 421 -10.27 4.63 8.78
N MET A 422 -9.65 5.77 8.46
CA MET A 422 -8.26 6.06 8.76
C MET A 422 -8.20 6.91 10.03
N ASP A 423 -7.32 6.53 10.95
CA ASP A 423 -7.12 7.17 12.24
C ASP A 423 -5.68 7.68 12.30
N PHE A 424 -5.53 9.00 12.19
CA PHE A 424 -4.22 9.65 12.17
C PHE A 424 -3.58 9.74 13.56
N ARG A 425 -4.36 9.58 14.62
CA ARG A 425 -3.90 9.62 16.02
C ARG A 425 -3.33 8.29 16.51
N ARG A 426 -3.35 7.25 15.67
CA ARG A 426 -2.86 5.91 16.01
C ARG A 426 -1.34 5.92 16.24
N PRO A 427 -0.83 5.80 17.48
CA PRO A 427 0.60 5.98 17.73
C PRO A 427 1.45 4.86 17.14
N TYR A 428 2.70 5.19 16.79
CA TYR A 428 3.70 4.18 16.43
C TYR A 428 4.13 3.33 17.63
N CYS A 429 4.45 2.07 17.37
CA CYS A 429 5.10 1.17 18.31
C CYS A 429 6.61 1.18 18.05
N HIS A 430 7.41 1.52 19.06
CA HIS A 430 8.87 1.50 18.99
C HIS A 430 9.42 0.06 18.76
N VAL A 431 8.67 -0.98 19.18
CA VAL A 431 9.09 -2.37 19.04
C VAL A 431 8.86 -2.86 17.61
N VAL A 432 9.96 -3.10 16.91
CA VAL A 432 9.98 -3.75 15.59
C VAL A 432 9.91 -5.27 15.76
N THR A 433 9.26 -5.95 14.82
CA THR A 433 9.20 -7.43 14.79
C THR A 433 9.68 -7.96 13.45
N ALA A 434 10.14 -9.20 13.42
CA ALA A 434 10.34 -9.95 12.18
C ALA A 434 9.72 -11.34 12.33
N SER A 435 9.32 -11.93 11.21
CA SER A 435 8.89 -13.32 11.18
C SER A 435 9.49 -14.05 9.98
N ASP A 436 9.60 -15.35 10.14
CA ASP A 436 10.07 -16.25 9.08
C ASP A 436 9.46 -17.65 9.26
N ALA A 437 9.46 -18.42 8.18
CA ALA A 437 9.13 -19.83 8.20
C ALA A 437 10.15 -20.65 7.39
N SER A 438 10.45 -21.83 7.90
CA SER A 438 11.05 -22.92 7.14
C SER A 438 9.99 -23.97 6.82
N GLU A 439 10.33 -24.97 6.01
CA GLU A 439 9.45 -26.12 5.77
C GLU A 439 9.06 -26.86 7.06
N SER A 440 9.92 -26.79 8.08
CA SER A 440 9.75 -27.52 9.34
C SER A 440 9.11 -26.70 10.48
N GLY A 441 9.19 -25.38 10.43
CA GLY A 441 8.84 -24.55 11.59
C GLY A 441 8.78 -23.05 11.31
N GLY A 442 8.25 -22.30 12.26
CA GLY A 442 8.12 -20.85 12.20
C GLY A 442 8.85 -20.15 13.33
N GLY A 443 9.27 -18.91 13.07
CA GLY A 443 10.02 -18.07 13.99
C GLY A 443 9.48 -16.65 14.06
N VAL A 444 9.46 -16.06 15.25
CA VAL A 444 9.16 -14.63 15.45
C VAL A 444 10.20 -14.01 16.36
N THR A 445 10.69 -12.84 15.99
CA THR A 445 11.61 -12.02 16.80
C THR A 445 11.06 -10.62 17.00
N ALA A 446 11.57 -9.93 18.02
CA ALA A 446 11.28 -8.53 18.29
C ALA A 446 12.56 -7.76 18.66
N SER A 447 12.59 -6.46 18.40
CA SER A 447 13.67 -5.58 18.84
C SER A 447 13.75 -5.50 20.36
N ARG A 448 14.97 -5.29 20.87
CA ARG A 448 15.30 -4.95 22.27
C ARG A 448 15.86 -3.53 22.40
N GLY A 449 16.18 -2.89 21.29
CA GLY A 449 16.91 -1.63 21.22
C GLY A 449 17.64 -1.48 19.88
N LEU A 450 18.23 -0.32 19.66
CA LEU A 450 19.07 -0.01 18.50
C LEU A 450 20.51 -0.49 18.71
N THR A 451 21.17 -0.83 17.61
CA THR A 451 22.64 -0.89 17.54
C THR A 451 23.20 0.53 17.38
N PRO A 452 24.52 0.75 17.52
CA PRO A 452 25.12 2.04 17.19
C PRO A 452 24.75 2.53 15.78
N TRP A 453 24.62 1.61 14.81
CA TRP A 453 24.18 1.94 13.46
C TRP A 453 22.72 2.39 13.42
N GLY A 454 21.84 1.70 14.17
CA GLY A 454 20.46 2.13 14.35
C GLY A 454 20.34 3.50 15.03
N VAL A 455 21.18 3.81 16.02
CA VAL A 455 21.23 5.12 16.68
C VAL A 455 21.65 6.21 15.69
N LYS A 456 22.74 5.98 14.93
CA LYS A 456 23.17 6.92 13.90
C LYS A 456 22.06 7.17 12.87
N ALA A 457 21.40 6.10 12.40
CA ALA A 457 20.27 6.22 11.48
C ALA A 457 19.10 6.99 12.09
N ALA A 458 18.76 6.78 13.37
CA ALA A 458 17.68 7.50 14.05
C ALA A 458 17.95 9.02 14.14
N LEU A 459 19.22 9.40 14.31
CA LEU A 459 19.68 10.79 14.39
C LEU A 459 19.88 11.45 13.02
N SER A 460 19.98 10.65 11.95
CA SER A 460 20.16 11.17 10.60
C SER A 460 18.91 11.90 10.10
N PRO A 461 19.08 13.05 9.41
CA PRO A 461 17.96 13.75 8.78
C PRO A 461 17.29 12.86 7.73
N THR A 462 15.95 12.85 7.67
CA THR A 462 15.22 12.01 6.72
C THR A 462 15.45 12.39 5.26
N ASN A 463 15.63 13.68 5.00
CA ASN A 463 15.96 14.22 3.68
C ASN A 463 17.17 15.14 3.82
N LEU A 464 18.13 15.01 2.90
CA LEU A 464 19.18 15.99 2.66
C LEU A 464 18.79 16.98 1.54
N ILE A 465 17.57 16.87 1.02
CA ILE A 465 17.05 17.82 0.03
C ILE A 465 16.84 19.13 0.78
N THR A 466 17.91 19.91 0.83
CA THR A 466 17.93 21.36 0.96
C THR A 466 16.87 21.97 0.05
N ASP A 467 16.34 23.12 0.43
CA ASP A 467 15.26 23.90 -0.23
C ASP A 467 15.47 24.26 -1.72
N PHE A 468 16.43 23.63 -2.42
CA PHE A 468 16.66 23.79 -3.84
C PHE A 468 15.57 23.06 -4.63
N GLN A 469 14.69 23.90 -5.17
CA GLN A 469 13.73 23.63 -6.22
C GLN A 469 14.40 22.84 -7.35
N THR A 470 14.15 21.54 -7.49
CA THR A 470 14.12 20.91 -8.83
C THR A 470 13.42 19.56 -8.76
N ASP A 471 12.31 19.47 -9.47
CA ASP A 471 11.74 18.19 -9.85
C ASP A 471 12.66 17.52 -10.84
N CYS A 472 13.35 16.45 -10.42
CA CYS A 472 13.91 15.42 -11.28
C CYS A 472 14.51 15.97 -12.60
N SER A 473 15.63 16.67 -12.48
CA SER A 473 16.27 17.38 -13.59
C SER A 473 17.27 16.52 -14.37
N ILE A 474 17.77 15.42 -13.80
CA ILE A 474 18.96 14.73 -14.35
C ILE A 474 18.61 13.35 -14.91
N LEU A 475 18.94 13.10 -16.17
CA LEU A 475 19.00 11.74 -16.75
C LEU A 475 20.45 11.28 -16.82
N GLY A 476 20.82 10.32 -15.98
CA GLY A 476 22.14 9.69 -16.07
C GLY A 476 22.16 8.60 -17.14
N VAL A 477 23.20 8.58 -17.98
CA VAL A 477 23.41 7.57 -19.01
C VAL A 477 24.81 6.99 -18.83
N GLY A 478 24.89 5.74 -18.38
CA GLY A 478 26.14 4.98 -18.28
C GLY A 478 26.39 4.17 -19.55
N CYS A 479 27.41 4.57 -20.32
CA CYS A 479 27.93 3.83 -21.48
C CYS A 479 29.12 2.97 -21.02
N PHE A 480 29.09 1.66 -21.30
CA PHE A 480 30.05 0.73 -20.68
C PHE A 480 29.98 0.81 -19.15
N ASP A 481 28.76 0.82 -18.63
CA ASP A 481 28.44 1.27 -17.26
C ASP A 481 29.13 0.43 -16.16
N GLY A 482 29.50 -0.81 -16.46
CA GLY A 482 30.09 -1.73 -15.50
C GLY A 482 29.16 -1.94 -14.31
N ILE A 483 29.59 -1.50 -13.13
CA ILE A 483 28.80 -1.60 -11.90
C ILE A 483 28.17 -0.26 -11.48
N SER A 484 27.85 0.60 -12.45
CA SER A 484 27.19 1.91 -12.28
C SER A 484 27.87 2.90 -11.30
N PRO A 485 29.19 3.14 -11.41
CA PRO A 485 29.87 4.14 -10.57
C PRO A 485 29.26 5.55 -10.71
N LEU A 486 28.78 5.91 -11.91
CA LEU A 486 28.12 7.18 -12.17
C LEU A 486 26.84 7.33 -11.33
N GLN A 487 26.00 6.30 -11.30
CA GLN A 487 24.76 6.31 -10.52
C GLN A 487 25.03 6.40 -9.01
N VAL A 488 26.06 5.69 -8.53
CA VAL A 488 26.48 5.76 -7.11
C VAL A 488 27.00 7.16 -6.76
N ALA A 489 27.72 7.82 -7.67
CA ALA A 489 28.21 9.19 -7.50
C ALA A 489 27.06 10.21 -7.43
N LEU A 490 26.06 10.09 -8.30
CA LEU A 490 24.86 10.93 -8.27
C LEU A 490 24.05 10.73 -6.96
N GLU A 491 23.90 9.49 -6.49
CA GLU A 491 23.20 9.19 -5.24
C GLU A 491 23.92 9.78 -4.01
N ILE A 492 25.26 9.71 -3.95
CA ILE A 492 26.00 10.25 -2.80
C ILE A 492 26.02 11.77 -2.77
N LEU A 493 25.94 12.43 -3.93
CA LEU A 493 25.78 13.88 -4.02
C LEU A 493 24.38 14.32 -3.60
N GLY A 494 23.38 13.43 -3.70
CA GLY A 494 21.97 13.76 -3.49
C GLY A 494 21.35 14.41 -4.73
N ALA A 495 21.85 14.08 -5.92
CA ALA A 495 21.42 14.67 -7.17
C ALA A 495 19.94 14.36 -7.49
N PRO A 496 19.16 15.32 -8.01
CA PRO A 496 17.75 15.13 -8.33
C PRO A 496 17.56 14.35 -9.64
N MET A 497 17.79 13.03 -9.60
CA MET A 497 17.68 12.18 -10.79
C MET A 497 16.21 11.94 -11.21
N ALA A 498 15.94 12.04 -12.51
CA ALA A 498 14.71 11.62 -13.16
C ALA A 498 14.72 10.13 -13.51
N GLY A 499 15.88 9.62 -13.91
CA GLY A 499 16.07 8.25 -14.36
C GLY A 499 17.54 7.94 -14.56
N PHE A 500 17.84 6.66 -14.77
CA PHE A 500 19.17 6.22 -15.13
C PHE A 500 19.09 5.14 -16.21
N ILE A 501 19.95 5.27 -17.23
CA ILE A 501 20.09 4.34 -18.35
C ILE A 501 21.45 3.68 -18.25
N SER A 502 21.49 2.36 -18.32
CA SER A 502 22.71 1.56 -18.25
C SER A 502 22.88 0.76 -19.53
N ILE A 503 23.95 1.04 -20.26
CA ILE A 503 24.34 0.33 -21.48
C ILE A 503 25.54 -0.56 -21.13
N GLU A 504 25.28 -1.86 -20.95
CA GLU A 504 26.25 -2.84 -20.45
C GLU A 504 25.89 -4.24 -20.95
N ASN A 505 26.88 -5.00 -21.43
CA ASN A 505 26.67 -6.36 -21.96
C ASN A 505 27.08 -7.47 -20.98
N LYS A 506 27.87 -7.15 -19.95
CA LYS A 506 28.39 -8.11 -18.99
C LYS A 506 27.33 -8.49 -17.96
N MET A 507 26.85 -9.72 -18.04
CA MET A 507 25.76 -10.22 -17.20
C MET A 507 26.05 -10.14 -15.69
N GLU A 508 27.29 -10.33 -15.25
CA GLU A 508 27.65 -10.20 -13.83
C GLU A 508 27.52 -8.76 -13.33
N ALA A 509 27.82 -7.80 -14.20
CA ALA A 509 27.71 -6.38 -13.92
C ALA A 509 26.23 -5.96 -13.89
N ILE A 510 25.46 -6.32 -14.92
CA ILE A 510 24.00 -6.10 -14.98
C ILE A 510 23.29 -6.67 -13.74
N ARG A 511 23.71 -7.84 -13.23
CA ARG A 511 23.15 -8.41 -11.99
C ARG A 511 23.41 -7.55 -10.76
N VAL A 512 24.58 -6.92 -10.66
CA VAL A 512 24.89 -5.96 -9.59
C VAL A 512 24.00 -4.74 -9.71
N ILE A 513 23.84 -4.18 -10.91
CA ILE A 513 23.01 -2.99 -11.15
C ILE A 513 21.55 -3.30 -10.82
N ARG A 514 20.96 -4.35 -11.39
CA ARG A 514 19.56 -4.73 -11.12
C ARG A 514 19.26 -5.03 -9.65
N ALA A 515 20.25 -5.50 -8.89
CA ALA A 515 20.10 -5.77 -7.47
C ALA A 515 20.11 -4.49 -6.62
N ASN A 516 20.90 -3.48 -7.01
CA ASN A 516 21.03 -2.22 -6.27
C ASN A 516 20.06 -1.13 -6.76
N TYR A 517 19.76 -1.12 -8.07
CA TYR A 517 18.94 -0.13 -8.79
C TYR A 517 17.94 -0.81 -9.74
N PRO A 518 16.84 -1.38 -9.23
CA PRO A 518 15.87 -2.11 -10.05
C PRO A 518 15.10 -1.22 -11.07
N SER A 519 15.13 0.10 -10.91
CA SER A 519 14.49 1.08 -11.82
C SER A 519 15.35 1.46 -13.02
N THR A 520 16.65 1.15 -13.01
CA THR A 520 17.57 1.47 -14.11
C THR A 520 17.14 0.75 -15.39
N GLN A 521 16.97 1.49 -16.48
CA GLN A 521 16.68 0.88 -17.78
C GLN A 521 17.96 0.33 -18.38
N HIS A 522 17.92 -0.90 -18.88
CA HIS A 522 19.09 -1.64 -19.33
C HIS A 522 19.05 -1.90 -20.84
N PHE A 523 20.14 -1.55 -21.52
CA PHE A 523 20.40 -1.90 -22.91
C PHE A 523 21.70 -2.70 -22.97
N SER A 524 21.71 -3.79 -23.73
CA SER A 524 22.85 -4.72 -23.69
C SER A 524 24.02 -4.26 -24.55
N ASP A 525 23.76 -3.82 -25.77
CA ASP A 525 24.81 -3.50 -26.74
C ASP A 525 24.74 -2.04 -27.15
N ILE A 526 25.85 -1.33 -26.97
CA ILE A 526 26.00 0.08 -27.33
C ILE A 526 25.89 0.30 -28.84
N GLN A 527 26.28 -0.68 -29.66
CA GLN A 527 26.19 -0.54 -31.12
C GLN A 527 24.74 -0.58 -31.61
N SER A 528 23.87 -1.29 -30.89
CA SER A 528 22.42 -1.38 -31.17
C SER A 528 21.61 -0.20 -30.62
N PHE A 529 22.20 0.61 -29.74
CA PHE A 529 21.53 1.74 -29.10
C PHE A 529 21.68 2.99 -29.96
N GLY A 530 20.56 3.60 -30.36
CA GLY A 530 20.58 4.76 -31.26
C GLY A 530 19.33 5.64 -31.16
N GLU A 531 19.03 6.33 -32.25
CA GLU A 531 18.01 7.39 -32.33
C GLU A 531 16.62 6.94 -31.87
N ALA A 532 16.17 5.75 -32.26
CA ALA A 532 14.86 5.23 -31.90
C ALA A 532 14.70 5.09 -30.37
N GLN A 533 15.71 4.53 -29.69
CA GLN A 533 15.70 4.41 -28.23
C GLN A 533 15.77 5.79 -27.57
N ILE A 534 16.62 6.70 -28.06
CA ILE A 534 16.74 8.05 -27.50
C ILE A 534 15.43 8.82 -27.62
N ARG A 535 14.71 8.74 -28.76
CA ARG A 535 13.37 9.33 -28.91
C ARG A 535 12.37 8.76 -27.90
N GLN A 536 12.38 7.45 -27.69
CA GLN A 536 11.53 6.81 -26.68
C GLN A 536 11.88 7.27 -25.25
N LEU A 537 13.16 7.48 -24.96
CA LEU A 537 13.62 8.04 -23.68
C LEU A 537 13.16 9.49 -23.52
N ALA A 538 13.25 10.33 -24.54
CA ALA A 538 12.79 11.70 -24.51
C ALA A 538 11.28 11.79 -24.18
N LEU A 539 10.47 10.90 -24.77
CA LEU A 539 9.04 10.76 -24.45
C LEU A 539 8.80 10.24 -23.01
N SER A 540 9.70 9.42 -22.49
CA SER A 540 9.60 8.86 -21.14
C SER A 540 10.07 9.83 -20.05
N PHE A 541 10.97 10.75 -20.39
CA PHE A 541 11.59 11.70 -19.47
C PHE A 541 11.50 13.16 -19.97
N PRO A 542 10.27 13.68 -20.21
CA PRO A 542 10.07 14.99 -20.85
C PRO A 542 10.49 16.19 -19.97
N ARG A 543 10.86 15.96 -18.71
CA ARG A 543 11.24 16.98 -17.73
C ARG A 543 12.74 17.12 -17.47
N VAL A 544 13.53 16.25 -18.07
CA VAL A 544 14.97 16.29 -17.90
C VAL A 544 15.47 17.63 -18.40
N GLN A 545 16.21 18.32 -17.54
CA GLN A 545 16.91 19.57 -17.85
C GLN A 545 18.39 19.33 -18.15
N LEU A 546 18.93 18.21 -17.65
CA LEU A 546 20.32 17.80 -17.80
C LEU A 546 20.42 16.31 -18.13
N VAL A 547 20.95 15.97 -19.30
CA VAL A 547 21.40 14.61 -19.63
C VAL A 547 22.90 14.52 -19.35
N LEU A 548 23.31 13.53 -18.57
CA LEU A 548 24.70 13.30 -18.23
C LEU A 548 25.16 11.95 -18.79
N VAL A 549 25.98 12.00 -19.83
CA VAL A 549 26.55 10.82 -20.50
C VAL A 549 27.90 10.49 -19.89
N GLY A 550 27.98 9.43 -19.10
CA GLY A 550 29.23 8.92 -18.55
C GLY A 550 29.69 7.67 -19.30
N ALA A 551 30.93 7.62 -19.75
CA ALA A 551 31.48 6.50 -20.52
C ALA A 551 32.85 6.03 -20.00
N GLY A 552 33.05 4.71 -19.96
CA GLY A 552 34.33 4.09 -19.58
C GLY A 552 34.70 2.97 -20.54
N PRO A 553 35.16 3.29 -21.77
CA PRO A 553 35.41 2.27 -22.78
C PRO A 553 36.45 1.23 -22.33
N PRO A 554 36.39 -0.01 -22.84
CA PRO A 554 37.33 -1.06 -22.49
C PRO A 554 38.79 -0.65 -22.73
N CYS A 555 39.62 -0.65 -21.67
CA CYS A 555 40.98 -0.11 -21.72
C CYS A 555 42.07 -1.15 -22.05
N GLN A 556 41.73 -2.40 -22.40
CA GLN A 556 42.70 -3.48 -22.57
C GLN A 556 43.65 -3.26 -23.75
N GLY A 557 43.18 -2.61 -24.82
CA GLY A 557 43.99 -2.27 -25.99
C GLY A 557 44.92 -1.07 -25.77
N VAL A 558 44.73 -0.30 -24.70
CA VAL A 558 45.47 0.96 -24.44
C VAL A 558 46.27 0.95 -23.11
N SER A 559 46.04 -0.03 -22.25
CA SER A 559 46.70 -0.15 -20.95
C SER A 559 48.15 -0.64 -21.06
N ALA A 560 49.09 0.03 -20.38
CA ALA A 560 50.47 -0.43 -20.28
C ALA A 560 50.66 -1.74 -19.50
N LEU A 561 49.64 -2.18 -18.75
CA LEU A 561 49.65 -3.49 -18.09
C LEU A 561 49.43 -4.64 -19.07
N ASN A 562 49.00 -4.36 -20.31
CA ASN A 562 48.88 -5.36 -21.36
C ASN A 562 50.09 -5.28 -22.31
N ALA A 563 50.96 -6.27 -22.25
CA ALA A 563 52.13 -6.37 -23.14
C ALA A 563 51.74 -6.55 -24.62
N GLY A 564 50.56 -7.12 -24.90
CA GLY A 564 50.01 -7.32 -26.25
C GLY A 564 48.93 -6.31 -26.63
N ARG A 565 49.12 -5.05 -26.25
CA ARG A 565 48.18 -3.95 -26.55
C ARG A 565 48.26 -3.56 -28.05
N LEU A 566 47.11 -3.35 -28.69
CA LEU A 566 47.00 -2.98 -30.12
C LEU A 566 46.70 -1.49 -30.34
N GLY A 567 46.55 -0.70 -29.28
CA GLY A 567 46.22 0.72 -29.36
C GLY A 567 44.72 1.00 -29.48
N ALA A 568 44.37 2.29 -29.54
CA ALA A 568 42.99 2.78 -29.53
C ALA A 568 42.22 2.48 -30.82
N ILE A 569 42.90 2.36 -31.96
CA ILE A 569 42.27 2.19 -33.28
C ILE A 569 42.17 0.70 -33.66
N GLU A 570 43.25 -0.06 -33.52
CA GLU A 570 43.31 -1.45 -34.00
C GLU A 570 42.65 -2.45 -33.03
N ASP A 571 42.57 -2.14 -31.74
CA ASP A 571 41.86 -3.00 -30.78
C ASP A 571 40.34 -2.82 -30.93
N PRO A 572 39.57 -3.87 -31.31
CA PRO A 572 38.14 -3.76 -31.59
C PRO A 572 37.28 -3.40 -30.37
N ARG A 573 37.84 -3.48 -29.15
CA ARG A 573 37.15 -3.08 -27.92
C ARG A 573 37.42 -1.62 -27.59
N SER A 574 38.66 -1.17 -27.80
CA SER A 574 39.12 0.18 -27.48
C SER A 574 38.66 1.21 -28.52
N SER A 575 38.45 0.78 -29.77
CA SER A 575 37.92 1.63 -30.86
C SER A 575 36.46 2.06 -30.66
N LEU A 576 35.74 1.36 -29.78
CA LEU A 576 34.37 1.71 -29.39
C LEU A 576 34.27 3.07 -28.67
N GLN A 577 35.39 3.67 -28.26
CA GLN A 577 35.42 5.04 -27.70
C GLN A 577 34.75 6.06 -28.65
N SER A 578 34.91 5.90 -29.96
CA SER A 578 34.31 6.78 -30.98
C SER A 578 32.77 6.83 -30.91
N ARG A 579 32.13 5.77 -30.37
CA ARG A 579 30.67 5.74 -30.18
C ARG A 579 30.19 6.71 -29.09
N VAL A 580 31.05 7.09 -28.15
CA VAL A 580 30.69 7.99 -27.03
C VAL A 580 30.34 9.38 -27.56
N ALA A 581 31.21 9.97 -28.40
CA ALA A 581 30.97 11.26 -29.03
C ALA A 581 29.71 11.24 -29.90
N TRP A 582 29.53 10.20 -30.72
CA TRP A 582 28.33 10.03 -31.53
C TRP A 582 27.04 9.94 -30.70
N LEU A 583 27.05 9.19 -29.59
CA LEU A 583 25.89 9.11 -28.69
C LEU A 583 25.59 10.44 -28.01
N ARG A 584 26.60 11.18 -27.55
CA ARG A 584 26.42 12.54 -27.01
C ARG A 584 25.66 13.41 -28.01
N ASP A 585 26.08 13.41 -29.27
CA ASP A 585 25.46 14.24 -30.32
C ASP A 585 24.03 13.80 -30.60
N LEU A 586 23.73 12.49 -30.58
CA LEU A 586 22.36 12.00 -30.67
C LEU A 586 21.50 12.39 -29.46
N PHE A 587 22.04 12.43 -28.25
CA PHE A 587 21.31 12.91 -27.08
C PHE A 587 21.00 14.40 -27.18
N ILE A 588 21.91 15.22 -27.73
CA ILE A 588 21.67 16.64 -28.02
C ILE A 588 20.48 16.80 -28.98
N LEU A 589 20.43 16.00 -30.05
CA LEU A 589 19.33 16.01 -31.01
C LEU A 589 18.02 15.47 -30.42
N GLY A 590 18.09 14.44 -29.57
CA GLY A 590 16.94 13.78 -28.98
C GLY A 590 16.30 14.53 -27.80
N PHE A 591 17.08 15.34 -27.10
CA PHE A 591 16.63 16.16 -25.96
C PHE A 591 16.93 17.66 -26.21
N PRO A 592 16.32 18.29 -27.22
CA PRO A 592 16.66 19.66 -27.62
C PRO A 592 16.37 20.72 -26.53
N TRP A 593 15.57 20.38 -25.51
CA TRP A 593 15.27 21.24 -24.36
C TRP A 593 16.18 21.03 -23.14
N ALA A 594 17.05 20.01 -23.16
CA ALA A 594 17.94 19.67 -22.05
C ALA A 594 19.39 19.98 -22.40
N LYS A 595 20.17 20.42 -21.42
CA LYS A 595 21.63 20.44 -21.54
C LYS A 595 22.14 19.01 -21.60
N VAL A 596 23.16 18.74 -22.41
CA VAL A 596 23.81 17.44 -22.47
C VAL A 596 25.28 17.62 -22.16
N HIS A 597 25.75 16.93 -21.12
CA HIS A 597 27.15 16.95 -20.69
C HIS A 597 27.75 15.54 -20.78
N VAL A 598 29.05 15.46 -21.10
CA VAL A 598 29.77 14.20 -21.25
C VAL A 598 30.94 14.07 -20.28
N LEU A 599 31.12 12.86 -19.75
CA LEU A 599 32.28 12.44 -18.99
C LEU A 599 32.80 11.13 -19.57
N GLU A 600 34.03 11.12 -20.06
CA GLU A 600 34.70 9.89 -20.49
C GLU A 600 35.93 9.60 -19.61
N GLU A 601 36.11 8.35 -19.21
CA GLU A 601 37.22 7.90 -18.37
C GLU A 601 38.09 6.85 -19.08
N SER A 602 39.41 6.97 -18.93
CA SER A 602 40.35 5.92 -19.34
C SER A 602 41.64 5.91 -18.51
N VAL A 603 42.48 4.91 -18.76
CA VAL A 603 43.71 4.66 -17.98
C VAL A 603 44.77 5.74 -18.19
N ALA A 604 45.37 6.23 -17.11
CA ALA A 604 46.46 7.21 -17.18
C ALA A 604 47.78 6.65 -17.76
N SER A 605 47.90 5.32 -17.89
CA SER A 605 49.06 4.65 -18.48
C SER A 605 49.01 4.56 -20.02
N MET A 606 47.99 5.17 -20.64
CA MET A 606 47.80 5.19 -22.09
C MET A 606 48.95 5.92 -22.81
N ALA A 607 49.34 5.44 -23.99
CA ALA A 607 50.35 6.09 -24.81
C ALA A 607 49.88 7.48 -25.30
N ALA A 608 50.81 8.39 -25.59
CA ALA A 608 50.48 9.75 -26.02
C ALA A 608 49.65 9.78 -27.32
N VAL A 609 49.92 8.88 -28.26
CA VAL A 609 49.19 8.76 -29.53
C VAL A 609 47.75 8.31 -29.31
N ASP A 610 47.54 7.25 -28.51
CA ASP A 610 46.19 6.79 -28.17
C ASP A 610 45.39 7.86 -27.44
N ARG A 611 46.05 8.64 -26.57
CA ARG A 611 45.43 9.76 -25.85
C ARG A 611 45.03 10.89 -26.80
N ALA A 612 45.84 11.19 -27.81
CA ALA A 612 45.46 12.14 -28.86
C ALA A 612 44.20 11.67 -29.59
N THR A 613 44.09 10.39 -29.96
CA THR A 613 42.91 9.81 -30.61
C THR A 613 41.63 9.96 -29.80
N TYR A 614 41.70 9.78 -28.46
CA TYR A 614 40.54 10.01 -27.58
C TYR A 614 40.18 11.50 -27.46
N SER A 615 41.20 12.37 -27.36
CA SER A 615 40.95 13.82 -27.24
C SER A 615 40.37 14.42 -28.52
N GLU A 616 40.82 13.95 -29.69
CA GLU A 616 40.30 14.36 -30.99
C GLU A 616 38.86 13.90 -31.22
N SER A 617 38.49 12.69 -30.79
CA SER A 617 37.14 12.15 -31.01
C SER A 617 36.08 12.88 -30.19
N ILE A 618 36.38 13.19 -28.93
CA ILE A 618 35.45 13.89 -28.03
C ILE A 618 35.56 15.42 -28.12
N VAL A 619 36.67 15.92 -28.67
CA VAL A 619 37.02 17.34 -28.86
C VAL A 619 37.31 18.07 -27.53
N PHE A 620 37.93 17.37 -26.58
CA PHE A 620 38.35 17.93 -25.28
C PHE A 620 39.71 17.37 -24.87
N LEU A 621 40.47 18.13 -24.07
CA LEU A 621 41.68 17.60 -23.42
C LEU A 621 41.32 16.97 -22.05
N PRO A 622 41.96 15.87 -21.66
CA PRO A 622 41.66 15.23 -20.40
C PRO A 622 42.33 15.92 -19.21
N VAL A 623 41.71 15.77 -18.04
CA VAL A 623 42.38 15.98 -16.76
C VAL A 623 42.88 14.64 -16.22
N ARG A 624 44.14 14.58 -15.77
CA ARG A 624 44.72 13.41 -15.12
C ARG A 624 44.55 13.54 -13.61
N ILE A 625 43.58 12.84 -13.04
CA ILE A 625 43.29 12.93 -11.61
C ILE A 625 43.92 11.78 -10.85
N TYR A 626 44.62 12.12 -9.77
CA TYR A 626 45.10 11.16 -8.79
C TYR A 626 44.24 11.20 -7.53
N ALA A 627 43.59 10.08 -7.21
CA ALA A 627 42.66 9.94 -6.06
C ALA A 627 43.34 9.99 -4.67
N ARG A 628 44.62 10.37 -4.60
CA ARG A 628 45.43 10.36 -3.37
C ARG A 628 44.95 11.45 -2.42
N GLY A 629 44.27 11.04 -1.34
CA GLY A 629 43.69 11.93 -0.33
C GLY A 629 42.17 11.83 -0.23
N VAL A 630 41.52 11.20 -1.22
CA VAL A 630 40.09 10.86 -1.19
C VAL A 630 39.82 9.35 -1.23
N SER A 631 40.86 8.53 -1.47
CA SER A 631 40.83 7.06 -1.39
C SER A 631 42.16 6.51 -0.86
N LEU A 632 42.12 5.32 -0.25
CA LEU A 632 43.33 4.55 0.09
C LEU A 632 43.97 3.85 -1.13
N CYS A 633 43.29 3.84 -2.28
CA CYS A 633 43.76 3.25 -3.52
C CYS A 633 44.36 4.31 -4.45
N ALA A 634 45.62 4.14 -4.83
CA ALA A 634 46.27 4.90 -5.89
C ALA A 634 45.68 4.49 -7.24
N ARG A 635 44.82 5.33 -7.83
CA ARG A 635 44.13 5.06 -9.10
C ARG A 635 44.20 6.27 -10.04
N PRO A 636 45.34 6.52 -10.70
CA PRO A 636 45.46 7.62 -11.66
C PRO A 636 44.65 7.30 -12.93
N ARG A 637 43.83 8.25 -13.37
CA ARG A 637 42.96 8.15 -14.55
C ARG A 637 42.88 9.46 -15.31
N LEU A 638 42.59 9.35 -16.60
CA LEU A 638 42.30 10.47 -17.49
C LEU A 638 40.78 10.63 -17.57
N TYR A 639 40.31 11.87 -17.47
CA TYR A 639 38.90 12.21 -17.56
C TYR A 639 38.71 13.33 -18.60
N TRP A 640 37.94 13.04 -19.65
CA TRP A 640 37.50 14.05 -20.61
C TRP A 640 36.12 14.55 -20.16
N ILE A 641 36.03 15.85 -19.92
CA ILE A 641 34.80 16.52 -19.47
C ILE A 641 34.63 17.82 -20.25
N ASP A 642 33.38 18.21 -20.46
CA ASP A 642 33.01 19.43 -21.20
C ASP A 642 32.61 20.62 -20.29
N TRP A 643 32.78 20.48 -18.98
CA TRP A 643 32.56 21.56 -18.00
C TRP A 643 33.83 21.99 -17.29
N ARG A 644 33.79 23.18 -16.69
CA ARG A 644 34.92 23.75 -15.94
C ARG A 644 34.99 23.20 -14.52
N LEU A 645 36.22 23.00 -14.03
CA LEU A 645 36.48 22.62 -12.65
C LEU A 645 36.84 23.86 -11.83
N ASN A 646 36.27 23.97 -10.63
CA ASN A 646 36.60 25.02 -9.69
C ASN A 646 37.72 24.52 -8.76
N LEU A 647 38.74 25.36 -8.57
CA LEU A 647 39.79 25.10 -7.58
C LEU A 647 39.23 25.37 -6.18
N GLU A 648 39.45 24.43 -5.27
CA GLU A 648 39.04 24.52 -3.88
C GLU A 648 40.13 23.95 -2.97
N ASP A 649 40.03 24.20 -1.66
CA ASP A 649 40.96 23.67 -0.68
C ASP A 649 41.11 22.15 -0.79
N GLY A 650 42.36 21.70 -0.93
CA GLY A 650 42.70 20.29 -1.12
C GLY A 650 42.76 19.85 -2.59
N VAL A 651 42.68 20.77 -3.56
CA VAL A 651 42.92 20.49 -4.98
C VAL A 651 44.19 21.22 -5.43
N SER A 652 45.15 20.48 -5.98
CA SER A 652 46.38 21.06 -6.55
C SER A 652 46.51 20.69 -8.03
N VAL A 653 46.65 21.73 -8.86
CA VAL A 653 46.96 21.61 -10.30
C VAL A 653 48.48 21.68 -10.46
N LEU A 654 49.07 20.77 -11.23
CA LEU A 654 50.50 20.78 -11.52
C LEU A 654 50.73 21.29 -12.96
N ASP A 655 51.91 21.84 -13.22
CA ASP A 655 52.24 22.37 -14.55
C ASP A 655 52.30 21.27 -15.63
N GLU A 656 51.72 21.56 -16.79
CA GLU A 656 51.76 20.70 -17.98
C GLU A 656 53.13 20.75 -18.66
N ARG A 657 53.54 19.65 -19.32
CA ARG A 657 54.78 19.58 -20.12
C ARG A 657 54.55 19.25 -21.61
N ASP A 658 53.33 18.86 -21.97
CA ASP A 658 52.96 18.41 -23.32
C ASP A 658 52.08 19.48 -24.00
N ALA A 659 52.12 19.57 -25.34
CA ALA A 659 51.27 20.46 -26.15
C ALA A 659 50.49 19.67 -27.21
N GLY A 660 49.31 20.12 -27.63
CA GLY A 660 48.47 19.42 -28.63
C GLY A 660 47.46 18.44 -28.04
N TRP A 661 46.87 17.56 -28.86
CA TRP A 661 45.80 16.62 -28.45
C TRP A 661 46.26 15.55 -27.44
N GLN A 662 47.57 15.37 -27.28
CA GLN A 662 48.17 14.53 -26.25
C GLN A 662 48.37 15.25 -24.91
N ALA A 663 48.11 16.56 -24.79
CA ALA A 663 48.23 17.27 -23.52
C ALA A 663 47.19 16.79 -22.50
N PHE A 664 47.45 17.02 -21.21
CA PHE A 664 46.50 16.75 -20.13
C PHE A 664 46.85 17.59 -18.90
N THR A 665 45.83 17.97 -18.12
CA THR A 665 46.03 18.74 -16.89
C THR A 665 46.14 17.82 -15.67
N PRO A 666 47.30 17.73 -15.00
CA PRO A 666 47.45 16.91 -13.79
C PRO A 666 46.80 17.56 -12.56
N ILE A 667 45.92 16.80 -11.89
CA ILE A 667 45.22 17.21 -10.67
C ILE A 667 45.45 16.20 -9.55
N GLU A 668 45.80 16.68 -8.36
CA GLU A 668 45.86 15.89 -7.13
C GLU A 668 44.81 16.34 -6.11
N LEU A 669 44.10 15.37 -5.49
CA LEU A 669 43.02 15.61 -4.54
C LEU A 669 43.45 15.30 -3.10
N CYS A 670 44.12 16.23 -2.43
CA CYS A 670 44.69 16.07 -1.10
C CYS A 670 43.77 16.59 0.02
N VAL A 671 43.05 15.67 0.65
CA VAL A 671 42.26 15.93 1.87
C VAL A 671 42.89 15.19 3.05
N PRO A 672 42.86 15.73 4.29
CA PRO A 672 43.19 14.97 5.48
C PRO A 672 42.30 13.71 5.54
N PHE A 673 42.88 12.58 5.16
CA PHE A 673 42.18 11.30 5.12
C PHE A 673 41.91 10.86 6.58
N GLY A 674 40.68 10.41 6.86
CA GLY A 674 40.32 9.88 8.18
C GLY A 674 41.17 8.67 8.59
N ASP A 675 40.88 8.08 9.75
CA ASP A 675 41.63 6.92 10.22
C ASP A 675 41.54 5.78 9.19
N GLN A 676 42.68 5.35 8.64
CA GLN A 676 42.72 4.30 7.60
C GLN A 676 42.13 2.98 8.10
N ARG A 677 42.12 2.75 9.42
CA ARG A 677 41.47 1.59 10.07
C ARG A 677 39.96 1.57 9.87
N ASP A 678 39.35 2.69 9.49
CA ASP A 678 37.92 2.76 9.21
C ASP A 678 37.56 2.00 7.92
N PHE A 679 38.48 1.96 6.96
CA PHE A 679 38.33 1.27 5.66
C PHE A 679 38.82 -0.19 5.70
N LEU A 680 39.21 -0.69 6.87
CA LEU A 680 39.69 -2.05 7.07
C LEU A 680 38.77 -2.83 8.02
N SER A 681 38.75 -4.15 7.85
CA SER A 681 38.02 -5.04 8.76
C SER A 681 38.55 -4.89 10.19
N PRO A 682 37.69 -5.01 11.24
CA PRO A 682 38.13 -4.89 12.62
C PRO A 682 39.33 -5.79 12.95
N GLY A 683 40.36 -5.22 13.58
CA GLY A 683 41.59 -5.92 13.96
C GLY A 683 42.69 -5.96 12.89
N TRP A 684 42.47 -5.32 11.73
CA TRP A 684 43.47 -5.17 10.67
C TRP A 684 44.00 -3.75 10.61
N GLN A 685 45.28 -3.62 10.29
CA GLN A 685 45.94 -2.35 10.02
C GLN A 685 46.80 -2.48 8.77
N LYS A 686 47.00 -1.36 8.09
CA LYS A 686 47.91 -1.30 6.95
C LYS A 686 49.35 -1.38 7.43
N VAL A 687 50.22 -2.07 6.68
CA VAL A 687 51.63 -2.20 7.05
C VAL A 687 52.37 -0.88 6.90
N GLU A 688 52.24 -0.23 5.74
CA GLU A 688 52.81 1.10 5.49
C GLU A 688 51.69 2.15 5.43
N VAL A 689 51.59 2.98 6.46
CA VAL A 689 50.48 3.94 6.63
C VAL A 689 50.56 5.03 5.56
N ASN A 690 51.75 5.52 5.23
CA ASN A 690 51.93 6.69 4.38
C ASN A 690 51.83 6.40 2.88
N ARG A 691 51.84 5.12 2.48
CA ARG A 691 51.85 4.71 1.06
C ARG A 691 50.49 4.15 0.63
N PRO A 692 49.78 4.70 -0.36
CA PRO A 692 48.49 4.16 -0.80
C PRO A 692 48.61 2.71 -1.31
N PHE A 693 47.50 1.96 -1.28
CA PHE A 693 47.43 0.69 -1.99
C PHE A 693 47.58 0.94 -3.50
N PRO A 694 48.19 0.02 -4.24
CA PRO A 694 48.27 0.14 -5.69
C PRO A 694 46.89 0.10 -6.34
N THR A 695 46.81 0.43 -7.63
CA THR A 695 45.57 0.32 -8.40
C THR A 695 45.02 -1.09 -8.30
N PHE A 696 43.78 -1.24 -7.81
CA PHE A 696 43.09 -2.52 -7.85
C PHE A 696 42.82 -2.92 -9.30
N THR A 697 43.45 -4.00 -9.75
CA THR A 697 43.26 -4.57 -11.09
C THR A 697 42.27 -5.75 -11.04
N THR A 698 41.95 -6.30 -12.21
CA THR A 698 41.11 -7.49 -12.32
C THR A 698 41.74 -8.71 -11.66
N SER A 699 40.92 -9.62 -11.12
CA SER A 699 41.37 -10.89 -10.54
C SER A 699 41.45 -11.94 -11.64
N ILE A 700 42.67 -12.36 -11.97
CA ILE A 700 42.90 -13.34 -13.04
C ILE A 700 43.82 -14.44 -12.48
N PRO A 701 43.28 -15.46 -11.76
CA PRO A 701 44.09 -16.59 -11.30
C PRO A 701 44.66 -17.37 -12.49
N ARG A 702 45.94 -17.71 -12.44
CA ARG A 702 46.69 -18.45 -13.47
C ARG A 702 47.48 -19.60 -12.85
N GLU A 703 47.84 -20.58 -13.67
CA GLU A 703 48.75 -21.65 -13.24
C GLU A 703 50.22 -21.26 -13.39
N ASN A 704 50.51 -20.37 -14.33
CA ASN A 704 51.84 -19.85 -14.62
C ASN A 704 51.83 -18.32 -14.65
N PRO A 705 52.98 -17.66 -14.40
CA PRO A 705 53.09 -16.21 -14.50
C PRO A 705 52.73 -15.74 -15.91
N GLY A 706 52.06 -14.60 -16.01
CA GLY A 706 51.77 -13.97 -17.31
C GLY A 706 53.03 -13.47 -18.01
N PRO A 707 52.97 -13.19 -19.32
CA PRO A 707 54.09 -12.60 -20.05
C PRO A 707 54.43 -11.22 -19.48
N GLN A 708 55.70 -10.98 -19.17
CA GLN A 708 56.24 -9.71 -18.64
C GLN A 708 55.42 -9.11 -17.48
N PRO A 709 55.35 -9.80 -16.32
CA PRO A 709 54.52 -9.36 -15.20
C PRO A 709 55.03 -8.02 -14.65
N ALA A 710 54.18 -6.99 -14.74
CA ALA A 710 54.53 -5.63 -14.33
C ALA A 710 55.06 -5.60 -12.89
N GLY A 711 56.18 -4.92 -12.67
CA GLY A 711 56.77 -4.69 -11.35
C GLY A 711 57.46 -5.89 -10.68
N LEU A 712 57.68 -7.00 -11.39
CA LEU A 712 58.37 -8.18 -10.84
C LEU A 712 59.77 -7.84 -10.26
N GLN A 713 60.51 -6.97 -10.94
CA GLN A 713 61.84 -6.53 -10.51
C GLN A 713 61.85 -5.78 -9.16
N SER A 714 60.68 -5.25 -8.74
CA SER A 714 60.52 -4.54 -7.46
C SER A 714 60.07 -5.44 -6.30
N CYS A 715 60.01 -6.76 -6.51
CA CYS A 715 59.48 -7.72 -5.54
C CYS A 715 60.59 -8.44 -4.78
N ASP A 716 60.44 -8.56 -3.46
CA ASP A 716 61.29 -9.41 -2.64
C ASP A 716 60.88 -10.90 -2.76
N THR A 717 61.75 -11.80 -2.30
CA THR A 717 61.53 -13.26 -2.39
C THR A 717 60.23 -13.68 -1.69
N ASP A 718 59.86 -13.01 -0.61
CA ASP A 718 58.63 -13.31 0.13
C ASP A 718 57.37 -12.85 -0.60
N ALA A 719 57.43 -11.73 -1.34
CA ALA A 719 56.36 -11.24 -2.19
C ALA A 719 56.12 -12.19 -3.36
N ILE A 720 57.19 -12.69 -3.97
CA ILE A 720 57.11 -13.70 -5.04
C ILE A 720 56.46 -14.99 -4.52
N LYS A 721 56.87 -15.50 -3.36
CA LYS A 721 56.24 -16.68 -2.74
C LYS A 721 54.74 -16.46 -2.49
N ARG A 722 54.34 -15.30 -1.96
CA ARG A 722 52.91 -14.97 -1.76
C ARG A 722 52.14 -14.90 -3.09
N TRP A 723 52.77 -14.35 -4.12
CA TRP A 723 52.19 -14.23 -5.47
C TRP A 723 51.98 -15.59 -6.13
N GLU A 724 52.95 -16.49 -6.01
CA GLU A 724 52.86 -17.88 -6.47
C GLU A 724 51.76 -18.65 -5.71
N MET A 725 51.71 -18.52 -4.39
CA MET A 725 50.68 -19.15 -3.55
C MET A 725 49.25 -18.68 -3.90
N ASP A 726 49.11 -17.43 -4.35
CA ASP A 726 47.83 -16.89 -4.82
C ASP A 726 47.63 -17.07 -6.34
N ARG A 727 48.32 -18.03 -6.97
CA ARG A 727 48.11 -18.39 -8.38
C ARG A 727 48.31 -17.22 -9.34
N PHE A 728 49.33 -16.41 -9.11
CA PHE A 728 49.70 -15.29 -9.97
C PHE A 728 48.55 -14.30 -10.26
N ARG A 729 47.59 -14.19 -9.33
CA ARG A 729 46.27 -13.59 -9.56
C ARG A 729 46.29 -12.11 -9.91
N PHE A 730 47.15 -11.34 -9.24
CA PHE A 730 47.35 -9.91 -9.43
C PHE A 730 48.80 -9.62 -9.84
N PRO A 731 49.14 -8.41 -10.30
CA PRO A 731 50.52 -8.05 -10.56
C PRO A 731 51.43 -8.27 -9.33
N PRO A 732 52.66 -8.77 -9.49
CA PRO A 732 53.52 -9.23 -8.39
C PRO A 732 53.82 -8.13 -7.37
N TYR A 733 53.99 -6.88 -7.79
CA TYR A 733 54.28 -5.75 -6.88
C TYR A 733 53.19 -5.54 -5.82
N THR A 734 51.96 -5.99 -6.07
CA THR A 734 50.85 -5.89 -5.09
C THR A 734 51.03 -6.77 -3.86
N TYR A 735 51.95 -7.75 -3.91
CA TYR A 735 52.27 -8.68 -2.82
C TYR A 735 53.46 -8.23 -1.97
N ASN A 736 54.07 -7.07 -2.30
CA ASN A 736 55.10 -6.44 -1.48
C ASN A 736 54.54 -6.06 -0.12
N ARG A 737 55.32 -6.27 0.95
CA ARG A 737 54.89 -6.05 2.35
C ARG A 737 54.27 -4.66 2.58
N VAL A 738 54.80 -3.63 1.92
CA VAL A 738 54.31 -2.23 1.96
C VAL A 738 52.87 -2.04 1.46
N HIS A 739 52.32 -2.99 0.71
CA HIS A 739 50.97 -2.93 0.13
C HIS A 739 49.99 -3.90 0.80
N LEU A 740 50.38 -4.51 1.92
CA LEU A 740 49.56 -5.49 2.64
C LEU A 740 48.93 -4.89 3.90
N VAL A 741 47.96 -5.62 4.44
CA VAL A 741 47.42 -5.41 5.78
C VAL A 741 47.89 -6.52 6.71
N ILE A 742 48.06 -6.19 7.99
CA ILE A 742 48.52 -7.08 9.04
C ILE A 742 47.52 -7.09 10.20
N ASN A 743 47.34 -8.25 10.84
CA ASN A 743 46.56 -8.38 12.07
C ASN A 743 47.46 -8.57 13.30
N LYS A 744 46.87 -8.64 14.51
CA LYS A 744 47.63 -8.87 15.76
C LYS A 744 48.41 -10.20 15.80
N ALA A 745 48.03 -11.17 14.98
CA ALA A 745 48.71 -12.47 14.87
C ALA A 745 49.86 -12.46 13.84
N GLY A 746 50.19 -11.30 13.25
CA GLY A 746 51.25 -11.17 12.25
C GLY A 746 50.87 -11.66 10.85
N VAL A 747 49.61 -12.07 10.63
CA VAL A 747 49.15 -12.57 9.32
C VAL A 747 49.06 -11.42 8.33
N LEU A 748 49.71 -11.58 7.18
CA LEU A 748 49.69 -10.63 6.07
C LEU A 748 48.67 -11.06 5.00
N ARG A 749 47.90 -10.11 4.49
CA ARG A 749 47.04 -10.33 3.31
C ARG A 749 46.82 -9.05 2.50
N GLN A 750 46.29 -9.20 1.30
CA GLN A 750 45.74 -8.07 0.55
C GLN A 750 44.39 -7.61 1.14
N PRO A 751 43.95 -6.36 0.86
CA PRO A 751 42.59 -5.93 1.15
C PRO A 751 41.56 -6.87 0.51
N ASN A 752 40.56 -7.27 1.29
CA ASN A 752 39.50 -8.17 0.85
C ASN A 752 38.47 -7.42 -0.02
N VAL A 753 37.50 -8.15 -0.58
CA VAL A 753 36.52 -7.55 -1.52
C VAL A 753 35.73 -6.40 -0.90
N GLU A 754 35.26 -6.54 0.34
CA GLU A 754 34.45 -5.50 1.00
C GLU A 754 35.27 -4.25 1.34
N GLU A 755 36.54 -4.43 1.69
CA GLU A 755 37.51 -3.34 1.90
C GLU A 755 37.77 -2.60 0.56
N ARG A 756 37.92 -3.33 -0.54
CA ARG A 756 38.08 -2.72 -1.87
C ARG A 756 36.82 -1.97 -2.33
N GLU A 757 35.63 -2.49 -2.04
CA GLU A 757 34.35 -1.81 -2.31
C GLU A 757 34.32 -0.42 -1.65
N VAL A 758 34.55 -0.37 -0.33
CA VAL A 758 34.48 0.91 0.41
C VAL A 758 35.62 1.87 0.03
N MET A 759 36.82 1.35 -0.25
CA MET A 759 37.95 2.19 -0.72
C MET A 759 37.69 2.81 -2.08
N LEU A 760 36.97 2.14 -2.98
CA LEU A 760 36.52 2.69 -4.26
C LEU A 760 35.24 3.53 -4.16
N GLY A 761 34.70 3.68 -2.96
CA GLY A 761 33.54 4.50 -2.63
C GLY A 761 32.19 3.81 -2.81
N PHE A 762 32.16 2.51 -3.10
CA PHE A 762 30.93 1.71 -3.14
C PHE A 762 30.45 1.32 -1.73
N PRO A 763 29.14 1.08 -1.57
CA PRO A 763 28.62 0.44 -0.37
C PRO A 763 29.30 -0.91 -0.07
N ARG A 764 29.46 -1.22 1.21
CA ARG A 764 29.89 -2.55 1.65
C ARG A 764 28.89 -3.60 1.15
N GLY A 765 29.39 -4.62 0.46
CA GLY A 765 28.58 -5.71 -0.10
C GLY A 765 27.93 -5.39 -1.45
N TYR A 766 28.24 -4.24 -2.06
CA TYR A 766 27.61 -3.78 -3.31
C TYR A 766 27.66 -4.81 -4.45
N THR A 767 28.79 -5.52 -4.60
CA THR A 767 29.00 -6.49 -5.68
C THR A 767 28.53 -7.91 -5.34
N GLN A 768 27.95 -8.16 -4.16
CA GLN A 768 27.54 -9.51 -3.73
C GLN A 768 26.60 -10.20 -4.73
N ALA A 769 25.82 -9.41 -5.48
CA ALA A 769 24.81 -9.91 -6.41
C ALA A 769 25.35 -10.44 -7.75
N CYS A 770 26.65 -10.32 -8.03
CA CYS A 770 27.26 -10.55 -9.35
C CYS A 770 27.03 -11.92 -9.99
N LEU A 771 26.78 -12.97 -9.20
CA LEU A 771 26.47 -14.33 -9.70
C LEU A 771 25.10 -14.82 -9.18
N PRO A 772 24.47 -15.85 -9.78
CA PRO A 772 23.26 -16.47 -9.21
C PRO A 772 23.49 -17.07 -7.81
N LYS A 773 22.48 -17.02 -6.93
CA LYS A 773 22.59 -17.47 -5.51
C LYS A 773 23.17 -18.88 -5.35
N GLY A 774 22.76 -19.83 -6.21
CA GLY A 774 23.29 -21.20 -6.21
C GLY A 774 24.79 -21.26 -6.50
N VAL A 775 25.28 -20.46 -7.45
CA VAL A 775 26.69 -20.40 -7.83
C VAL A 775 27.56 -19.77 -6.74
N ARG A 776 27.04 -18.75 -6.04
CA ARG A 776 27.76 -18.12 -4.91
C ARG A 776 28.12 -19.14 -3.83
N SER A 777 27.20 -20.06 -3.56
CA SER A 777 27.36 -21.08 -2.52
C SER A 777 28.22 -22.26 -2.99
N SER A 778 28.07 -22.70 -4.24
CA SER A 778 28.81 -23.84 -4.78
C SER A 778 30.22 -23.50 -5.26
N ARG A 779 30.47 -22.25 -5.69
CA ARG A 779 31.76 -21.77 -6.22
C ARG A 779 32.17 -20.45 -5.57
N PRO A 780 32.47 -20.44 -4.26
CA PRO A 780 32.77 -19.21 -3.51
C PRO A 780 34.01 -18.46 -4.04
N ARG A 781 35.05 -19.17 -4.51
CA ARG A 781 36.25 -18.54 -5.09
C ARG A 781 35.96 -17.80 -6.40
N LEU A 782 35.20 -18.43 -7.31
CA LEU A 782 34.76 -17.77 -8.55
C LEU A 782 33.92 -16.53 -8.24
N TRP A 783 33.05 -16.61 -7.24
CA TRP A 783 32.25 -15.48 -6.78
C TRP A 783 33.12 -14.33 -6.28
N GLU A 784 34.10 -14.62 -5.43
CA GLU A 784 35.07 -13.64 -4.94
C GLU A 784 35.88 -13.00 -6.09
N ASP A 785 36.39 -13.80 -7.03
CA ASP A 785 37.15 -13.33 -8.18
C ASP A 785 36.35 -12.48 -9.15
N THR A 786 35.08 -12.82 -9.34
CA THR A 786 34.15 -12.04 -10.15
C THR A 786 33.95 -10.66 -9.54
N ARG A 787 33.73 -10.58 -8.22
CA ARG A 787 33.58 -9.30 -7.50
C ARG A 787 34.84 -8.44 -7.61
N LEU A 788 36.01 -9.04 -7.37
CA LEU A 788 37.30 -8.35 -7.50
C LEU A 788 37.54 -7.81 -8.92
N SER A 789 37.18 -8.60 -9.94
CA SER A 789 37.29 -8.19 -11.34
C SER A 789 36.37 -7.03 -11.71
N LEU A 790 35.13 -7.02 -11.22
CA LEU A 790 34.21 -5.89 -11.43
C LEU A 790 34.74 -4.60 -10.79
N LEU A 791 35.30 -4.67 -9.57
CA LEU A 791 35.92 -3.53 -8.90
C LEU A 791 37.20 -3.04 -9.62
N GLY A 792 37.97 -3.98 -10.17
CA GLY A 792 39.15 -3.68 -10.97
C GLY A 792 38.83 -2.82 -12.19
N ASN A 793 37.69 -3.07 -12.84
CA ASN A 793 37.25 -2.32 -14.02
C ASN A 793 36.47 -1.04 -13.70
N SER A 794 35.89 -0.91 -12.52
CA SER A 794 35.05 0.23 -12.11
C SER A 794 35.80 1.57 -12.02
N TRP A 795 35.11 2.71 -12.04
CA TRP A 795 35.70 4.00 -11.64
C TRP A 795 35.91 4.12 -10.12
N SER A 796 36.69 5.14 -9.73
CA SER A 796 36.74 5.64 -8.36
C SER A 796 35.56 6.58 -8.12
N VAL A 797 34.56 6.13 -7.34
CA VAL A 797 33.36 6.93 -7.05
C VAL A 797 33.69 8.27 -6.38
N PRO A 798 34.67 8.38 -5.45
CA PRO A 798 35.04 9.68 -4.86
C PRO A 798 35.52 10.70 -5.89
N VAL A 799 36.32 10.28 -6.88
CA VAL A 799 36.82 11.18 -7.94
C VAL A 799 35.67 11.63 -8.84
N VAL A 800 34.84 10.68 -9.28
CA VAL A 800 33.68 10.97 -10.14
C VAL A 800 32.71 11.88 -9.41
N SER A 801 32.48 11.68 -8.11
CA SER A 801 31.59 12.55 -7.33
C SER A 801 32.14 13.98 -7.21
N TRP A 802 33.45 14.17 -7.16
CA TRP A 802 34.05 15.51 -7.18
C TRP A 802 33.89 16.19 -8.55
N LEU A 803 34.13 15.45 -9.64
CA LEU A 803 33.89 15.94 -11.00
C LEU A 803 32.44 16.39 -11.18
N LEU A 804 31.49 15.53 -10.80
CA LEU A 804 30.06 15.82 -10.92
C LEU A 804 29.61 16.94 -9.97
N LYS A 805 30.17 17.03 -8.77
CA LYS A 805 29.89 18.13 -7.85
C LYS A 805 30.13 19.48 -8.54
N ASN A 806 31.25 19.64 -9.26
CA ASN A 806 31.57 20.90 -9.95
C ASN A 806 30.48 21.29 -10.97
N LEU A 807 30.01 20.32 -11.76
CA LEU A 807 28.92 20.53 -12.70
C LEU A 807 27.59 20.86 -11.99
N LEU A 808 27.18 20.01 -11.05
CA LEU A 808 25.85 20.10 -10.44
C LEU A 808 25.68 21.33 -9.54
N VAL A 809 26.76 21.80 -8.91
CA VAL A 809 26.75 23.08 -8.15
C VAL A 809 26.64 24.25 -9.12
N ALA A 810 27.40 24.25 -10.22
CA ALA A 810 27.34 25.31 -11.23
C ALA A 810 25.95 25.41 -11.89
N GLU A 811 25.27 24.27 -12.07
CA GLU A 811 23.90 24.18 -12.57
C GLU A 811 22.83 24.47 -11.50
N GLY A 812 23.22 24.74 -10.25
CA GLY A 812 22.29 25.02 -9.15
C GLY A 812 21.42 23.81 -8.74
N LEU A 813 21.81 22.59 -9.12
CA LEU A 813 21.05 21.35 -8.89
C LEU A 813 21.34 20.72 -7.53
N ILE A 814 22.47 21.04 -6.91
CA ILE A 814 22.83 20.63 -5.54
C ILE A 814 23.46 21.82 -4.79
N PRO A 815 23.38 21.86 -3.45
CA PRO A 815 24.09 22.86 -2.66
C PRO A 815 25.61 22.69 -2.80
N GLU A 816 26.34 23.77 -2.50
CA GLU A 816 27.79 23.72 -2.40
C GLU A 816 28.23 22.75 -1.29
N ILE A 817 29.20 21.88 -1.60
CA ILE A 817 29.73 20.86 -0.69
C ILE A 817 31.25 20.86 -0.82
N SER A 818 32.00 21.16 0.24
CA SER A 818 33.47 21.12 0.18
C SER A 818 34.01 19.71 -0.09
N LEU A 819 35.18 19.61 -0.73
CA LEU A 819 35.86 18.33 -0.96
C LEU A 819 36.04 17.50 0.33
N ARG A 820 36.32 18.16 1.47
CA ARG A 820 36.39 17.50 2.79
C ARG A 820 35.07 16.86 3.19
N THR A 821 33.97 17.58 3.05
CA THR A 821 32.63 17.07 3.37
C THR A 821 32.23 15.94 2.44
N LEU A 822 32.61 16.02 1.17
CA LEU A 822 32.38 14.96 0.20
C LEU A 822 33.17 13.69 0.57
N ALA A 823 34.46 13.82 0.90
CA ALA A 823 35.30 12.69 1.33
C ALA A 823 34.74 11.99 2.59
N ALA A 824 34.24 12.76 3.56
CA ALA A 824 33.58 12.24 4.76
C ALA A 824 32.35 11.36 4.46
N ARG A 825 31.58 11.64 3.39
CA ARG A 825 30.44 10.80 2.96
C ARG A 825 30.86 9.39 2.53
N PHE A 826 32.12 9.20 2.14
CA PHE A 826 32.67 7.89 1.78
C PHE A 826 33.28 7.13 2.96
N ASN A 827 33.50 7.77 4.11
CA ASN A 827 34.04 7.09 5.29
C ASN A 827 32.98 6.15 5.90
N PRO A 828 33.22 4.82 5.94
CA PRO A 828 32.26 3.84 6.45
C PRO A 828 32.01 3.91 7.97
N ARG A 829 32.75 4.74 8.72
CA ARG A 829 32.55 4.95 10.17
C ARG A 829 31.96 6.30 10.55
N GLU A 830 32.10 7.32 9.72
CA GLU A 830 31.47 8.62 9.96
C GLU A 830 29.98 8.60 9.63
N LEU A 831 29.60 7.87 8.55
CA LEU A 831 28.24 7.72 8.05
C LEU A 831 27.49 9.07 8.03
N CYS A 832 28.09 10.06 7.37
CA CYS A 832 27.53 11.39 7.24
C CYS A 832 26.46 11.44 6.16
N GLY A 833 25.39 12.18 6.42
CA GLY A 833 24.34 12.48 5.45
C GLY A 833 22.93 12.02 5.85
N SER A 834 22.07 11.83 4.86
CA SER A 834 20.65 11.50 5.08
C SER A 834 20.49 10.10 5.67
N LEU A 835 19.33 9.83 6.28
CA LEU A 835 18.94 8.49 6.71
C LEU A 835 19.15 7.47 5.58
N ARG A 836 18.78 7.81 4.35
CA ARG A 836 18.99 6.96 3.17
C ARG A 836 20.46 6.58 3.01
N GLN A 837 21.35 7.56 2.99
CA GLN A 837 22.79 7.32 2.82
C GLN A 837 23.37 6.44 3.94
N VAL A 838 22.90 6.64 5.18
CA VAL A 838 23.30 5.80 6.33
C VAL A 838 22.78 4.36 6.22
N LEU A 839 21.55 4.17 5.71
CA LEU A 839 20.97 2.84 5.51
C LEU A 839 21.65 2.05 4.39
N ASP A 840 22.06 2.75 3.33
CA ASP A 840 22.66 2.14 2.15
C ASP A 840 24.15 1.87 2.29
N ARG A 841 24.82 2.44 3.30
CA ARG A 841 26.24 2.24 3.56
C ARG A 841 26.45 1.55 4.91
N PRO A 842 26.36 0.21 4.98
CA PRO A 842 26.64 -0.52 6.20
C PRO A 842 28.05 -0.25 6.68
N PRO A 843 28.26 -0.02 8.00
CA PRO A 843 29.60 0.19 8.52
C PRO A 843 30.46 -1.07 8.39
N LEU A 844 31.76 -0.88 8.15
CA LEU A 844 32.74 -1.97 8.09
C LEU A 844 33.15 -2.47 9.48
N GLY A 845 33.01 -1.63 10.52
CA GLY A 845 33.34 -1.95 11.91
C GLY A 845 32.39 -1.29 12.93
N SER A 846 32.81 -1.23 14.19
CA SER A 846 32.07 -0.50 15.23
C SER A 846 32.10 1.00 14.96
N LEU A 847 30.94 1.65 15.05
CA LEU A 847 30.83 3.11 14.99
C LEU A 847 31.48 3.77 16.23
N PRO A 848 31.77 5.09 16.17
CA PRO A 848 32.43 5.81 17.25
C PRO A 848 31.71 5.65 18.60
N PRO A 849 32.45 5.64 19.73
CA PRO A 849 31.89 5.44 21.06
C PRO A 849 30.97 6.58 21.53
N ASN A 850 31.07 7.77 20.92
CA ASN A 850 30.35 8.99 21.36
C ASN A 850 28.85 9.01 20.99
N LEU A 851 28.31 7.94 20.39
CA LEU A 851 26.89 7.87 20.10
C LEU A 851 26.07 7.65 21.38
N PRO A 852 24.88 8.27 21.50
CA PRO A 852 24.02 8.03 22.65
C PRO A 852 23.58 6.56 22.72
N GLY A 853 23.26 6.10 23.93
CA GLY A 853 22.65 4.79 24.11
C GLY A 853 21.30 4.68 23.41
N SER A 854 20.87 3.45 23.10
CA SER A 854 19.51 3.21 22.62
C SER A 854 18.48 3.69 23.65
N SER A 855 17.45 4.39 23.18
CA SER A 855 16.30 4.81 23.98
C SER A 855 15.01 4.59 23.20
N GLU A 856 13.87 4.51 23.90
CA GLU A 856 12.57 4.37 23.25
C GLU A 856 12.27 5.53 22.28
N ALA A 857 12.70 6.76 22.63
CA ALA A 857 12.55 7.92 21.77
C ALA A 857 13.32 7.77 20.44
N LEU A 858 14.55 7.25 20.49
CA LEU A 858 15.35 7.00 19.28
C LEU A 858 14.78 5.83 18.46
N GLU A 859 14.30 4.77 19.11
CA GLU A 859 13.63 3.66 18.42
C GLU A 859 12.37 4.14 17.68
N LEU A 860 11.57 4.98 18.33
CA LEU A 860 10.37 5.58 17.75
C LEU A 860 10.71 6.53 16.61
N ALA A 861 11.75 7.36 16.76
CA ALA A 861 12.24 8.26 15.72
C ALA A 861 12.67 7.47 14.46
N LEU A 862 13.43 6.39 14.62
CA LEU A 862 13.84 5.55 13.49
C LEU A 862 12.62 4.92 12.78
N VAL A 863 11.67 4.37 13.54
CA VAL A 863 10.45 3.77 12.97
C VAL A 863 9.63 4.81 12.21
N ARG A 864 9.42 6.00 12.77
CA ARG A 864 8.72 7.11 12.09
C ARG A 864 9.43 7.52 10.81
N ASN A 865 10.75 7.69 10.88
CA ASN A 865 11.56 8.16 9.76
C ASN A 865 11.57 7.16 8.60
N ILE A 866 11.69 5.86 8.86
CA ILE A 866 11.59 4.81 7.84
C ILE A 866 10.15 4.70 7.29
N SER A 867 9.13 4.90 8.13
CA SER A 867 7.72 4.81 7.72
C SER A 867 7.29 5.92 6.76
N LYS A 868 8.01 7.06 6.72
CA LYS A 868 7.80 8.11 5.71
C LYS A 868 8.10 7.60 4.29
N SER A 869 8.92 6.57 4.14
CA SER A 869 9.18 5.92 2.85
C SER A 869 8.13 4.85 2.50
N SER A 870 6.93 4.91 3.10
CA SER A 870 5.83 4.02 2.73
C SER A 870 5.33 4.27 1.31
N SER A 871 4.94 3.21 0.62
CA SER A 871 4.47 3.28 -0.74
C SER A 871 3.10 3.98 -0.88
N SER A 872 2.68 4.18 -2.12
CA SER A 872 1.30 4.59 -2.44
C SER A 872 0.21 3.64 -1.94
N LYS A 873 0.53 2.41 -1.53
CA LYS A 873 -0.40 1.49 -0.86
C LYS A 873 -0.50 1.73 0.65
N GLY A 874 0.39 2.56 1.22
CA GLY A 874 0.33 3.07 2.59
C GLY A 874 1.03 2.21 3.65
N SER A 875 1.22 0.91 3.42
CA SER A 875 1.69 -0.01 4.47
C SER A 875 2.93 -0.83 4.12
N ASP A 876 3.47 -0.76 2.89
CA ASP A 876 4.79 -1.32 2.56
C ASP A 876 5.83 -0.24 2.38
N VAL A 877 6.98 -0.38 3.03
CA VAL A 877 8.11 0.55 2.89
C VAL A 877 8.89 0.29 1.60
N LYS A 878 9.17 1.38 0.88
CA LYS A 878 10.02 1.42 -0.31
C LYS A 878 11.22 2.30 -0.05
N MET A 879 12.39 1.70 -0.09
CA MET A 879 13.64 2.42 -0.01
C MET A 879 14.08 2.83 -1.42
N THR A 880 13.58 3.97 -1.91
CA THR A 880 13.82 4.48 -3.27
C THR A 880 15.25 4.99 -3.45
N SER A 881 15.95 4.58 -4.50
CA SER A 881 17.28 5.08 -4.87
C SER A 881 17.16 6.42 -5.61
N GLY A 882 17.61 7.51 -4.97
CA GLY A 882 17.86 8.81 -5.62
C GLY A 882 16.76 9.39 -6.53
N GLY A 883 15.47 9.17 -6.25
CA GLY A 883 14.38 9.75 -7.04
C GLY A 883 14.02 9.04 -8.36
N THR A 884 14.70 7.94 -8.71
CA THR A 884 14.47 7.22 -10.00
C THR A 884 13.47 6.07 -9.90
N GLU A 885 12.97 5.74 -8.70
CA GLU A 885 12.14 4.56 -8.50
C GLU A 885 10.65 4.88 -8.58
N GLY A 886 10.04 4.47 -9.70
CA GLY A 886 8.60 4.54 -9.88
C GLY A 886 7.80 3.74 -8.82
N PRO A 887 6.51 4.05 -8.65
CA PRO A 887 5.67 3.45 -7.62
C PRO A 887 5.38 1.95 -7.78
N ASP A 888 5.74 1.34 -8.91
CA ASP A 888 5.47 -0.07 -9.19
C ASP A 888 6.73 -0.93 -9.27
N VAL A 889 7.90 -0.35 -8.97
CA VAL A 889 9.21 -1.04 -9.04
C VAL A 889 9.28 -2.22 -8.07
N TRP A 890 9.75 -3.36 -8.57
CA TRP A 890 9.96 -4.60 -7.85
C TRP A 890 11.23 -5.28 -8.37
N PRO A 891 12.08 -5.91 -7.54
CA PRO A 891 11.93 -6.18 -6.11
C PRO A 891 12.11 -4.97 -5.19
N ARG A 892 11.65 -5.06 -3.93
CA ARG A 892 11.91 -4.04 -2.89
C ARG A 892 13.37 -4.10 -2.43
N LYS A 893 14.01 -2.95 -2.22
CA LYS A 893 15.31 -2.87 -1.53
C LYS A 893 15.14 -3.20 -0.04
N ALA A 894 16.08 -3.97 0.52
CA ALA A 894 16.00 -4.48 1.87
C ALA A 894 16.33 -3.41 2.93
N ILE A 895 15.62 -3.44 4.05
CA ILE A 895 15.98 -2.72 5.27
C ILE A 895 17.00 -3.58 6.06
N PRO A 896 18.13 -3.01 6.48
CA PRO A 896 19.11 -3.74 7.28
C PRO A 896 18.54 -4.10 8.66
N SER A 897 18.43 -5.39 8.98
CA SER A 897 17.98 -5.84 10.31
C SER A 897 18.97 -5.47 11.42
N LYS A 898 20.25 -5.28 11.06
CA LYS A 898 21.35 -4.94 11.98
C LYS A 898 21.26 -3.53 12.59
N LEU A 899 20.26 -2.74 12.20
CA LEU A 899 19.89 -1.50 12.91
C LEU A 899 19.35 -1.79 14.32
N TRP A 900 18.74 -2.97 14.51
CA TRP A 900 18.16 -3.38 15.79
C TRP A 900 18.93 -4.54 16.42
N ARG A 901 18.88 -4.61 17.75
CA ARG A 901 19.25 -5.78 18.55
C ARG A 901 18.00 -6.66 18.71
N TRP A 902 18.11 -7.95 18.44
CA TRP A 902 16.95 -8.84 18.36
C TRP A 902 16.86 -9.83 19.53
N ARG A 903 15.62 -10.21 19.88
CA ARG A 903 15.32 -11.36 20.72
C ARG A 903 14.33 -12.29 20.05
N THR A 904 14.52 -13.59 20.24
CA THR A 904 13.51 -14.59 19.86
C THR A 904 12.31 -14.48 20.78
N ILE A 905 11.13 -14.29 20.19
CA ILE A 905 9.84 -14.29 20.89
C ILE A 905 9.30 -15.71 20.98
N CYS A 906 9.22 -16.40 19.84
CA CYS A 906 8.81 -17.79 19.79
C CYS A 906 9.39 -18.51 18.58
N SER A 907 9.55 -19.81 18.74
CA SER A 907 9.81 -20.77 17.67
C SER A 907 8.90 -21.98 17.84
N TRP A 908 8.47 -22.58 16.75
CA TRP A 908 7.61 -23.77 16.78
C TRP A 908 7.78 -24.61 15.52
N ARG A 909 7.40 -25.90 15.61
CA ARG A 909 7.26 -26.77 14.44
C ARG A 909 5.86 -26.70 13.86
N PHE A 910 5.77 -26.74 12.54
CA PHE A 910 4.48 -26.93 11.89
C PHE A 910 4.01 -28.37 12.15
N LYS A 911 2.73 -28.51 12.55
CA LYS A 911 2.09 -29.81 12.60
C LYS A 911 1.51 -30.04 11.21
N HIS A 912 2.15 -30.89 10.40
CA HIS A 912 1.69 -31.23 9.04
C HIS A 912 0.42 -32.09 9.07
N LEU A 913 -0.65 -31.61 9.71
CA LEU A 913 -1.90 -32.35 9.89
C LEU A 913 -2.60 -32.66 8.55
N HIS A 914 -2.27 -31.95 7.47
CA HIS A 914 -2.91 -32.06 6.14
C HIS A 914 -1.90 -32.06 4.98
N GLY A 915 -0.65 -32.49 5.22
CA GLY A 915 0.43 -32.49 4.22
C GLY A 915 1.29 -31.22 4.19
N PRO A 916 2.28 -31.14 3.27
CA PRO A 916 3.18 -29.99 3.16
C PRO A 916 2.46 -28.75 2.58
N GLU A 917 2.48 -27.64 3.33
CA GLU A 917 1.99 -26.34 2.84
C GLU A 917 3.11 -25.59 2.09
N HIS A 918 2.74 -24.76 1.12
CA HIS A 918 3.70 -23.95 0.37
C HIS A 918 4.34 -22.88 1.29
N ILE A 919 5.64 -22.59 1.08
CA ILE A 919 6.43 -21.68 1.92
C ILE A 919 5.78 -20.31 2.16
N ASN A 920 5.27 -19.66 1.12
CA ASN A 920 4.52 -18.39 1.24
C ASN A 920 3.37 -18.45 2.26
N VAL A 921 2.66 -19.58 2.38
CA VAL A 921 1.56 -19.76 3.36
C VAL A 921 2.14 -19.87 4.77
N LEU A 922 3.23 -20.61 4.93
CA LEU A 922 3.92 -20.78 6.22
C LEU A 922 4.48 -19.46 6.74
N GLU A 923 5.10 -18.66 5.89
CA GLU A 923 5.60 -17.32 6.20
C GLU A 923 4.44 -16.38 6.60
N LEU A 924 3.30 -16.43 5.89
CA LEU A 924 2.12 -15.62 6.25
C LEU A 924 1.51 -16.06 7.59
N ARG A 925 1.58 -17.36 7.93
CA ARG A 925 1.20 -17.88 9.26
C ARG A 925 2.18 -17.44 10.35
N ALA A 926 3.47 -17.27 10.03
CA ALA A 926 4.46 -16.72 10.95
C ALA A 926 4.14 -15.25 11.27
N PHE A 927 3.77 -14.45 10.27
CA PHE A 927 3.26 -13.09 10.46
C PHE A 927 2.00 -13.06 11.34
N LEU A 928 1.02 -13.92 11.06
CA LEU A 928 -0.19 -14.06 11.89
C LEU A 928 0.15 -14.39 13.35
N THR A 929 1.19 -15.19 13.59
CA THR A 929 1.65 -15.53 14.94
C THR A 929 2.28 -14.33 15.65
N SER A 930 3.07 -13.53 14.93
CA SER A 930 3.56 -12.24 15.43
C SER A 930 2.42 -11.30 15.83
N LEU A 931 1.38 -11.20 15.00
CA LEU A 931 0.20 -10.39 15.30
C LEU A 931 -0.53 -10.89 16.56
N ARG A 932 -0.76 -12.20 16.68
CA ARG A 932 -1.34 -12.81 17.88
C ARG A 932 -0.51 -12.56 19.14
N TRP A 933 0.82 -12.55 19.03
CA TRP A 933 1.68 -12.22 20.16
C TRP A 933 1.52 -10.75 20.58
N ARG A 934 1.48 -9.81 19.63
CA ARG A 934 1.25 -8.38 19.93
C ARG A 934 -0.07 -8.15 20.66
N LEU A 935 -1.14 -8.85 20.23
CA LEU A 935 -2.48 -8.72 20.81
C LEU A 935 -2.62 -9.27 22.24
N ARG A 936 -1.65 -10.01 22.77
CA ARG A 936 -1.67 -10.48 24.16
C ARG A 936 -1.37 -9.39 25.19
N LYS A 937 -0.85 -8.25 24.76
CA LYS A 937 -0.53 -7.12 25.63
C LYS A 937 -1.47 -5.95 25.31
N LYS A 938 -2.08 -5.34 26.34
CA LYS A 938 -2.94 -4.16 26.17
C LYS A 938 -2.26 -3.04 25.36
N GLY A 939 -0.96 -2.81 25.60
CA GLY A 939 -0.17 -1.81 24.86
C GLY A 939 0.11 -2.13 23.38
N GLY A 940 -0.29 -3.30 22.87
CA GLY A 940 -0.14 -3.71 21.48
C GLY A 940 -1.34 -3.38 20.58
N ILE A 941 -2.47 -2.94 21.16
CA ILE A 941 -3.72 -2.60 20.45
C ILE A 941 -3.67 -1.12 20.02
N ALA A 942 -4.38 -0.75 18.95
CA ALA A 942 -4.45 0.61 18.42
C ALA A 942 -3.07 1.23 18.09
N LYS A 943 -2.18 0.42 17.51
CA LYS A 943 -0.82 0.84 17.13
C LYS A 943 -0.56 0.72 15.64
N ARG A 944 0.28 1.62 15.12
CA ARG A 944 1.08 1.39 13.91
C ARG A 944 2.31 0.60 14.31
N PHE A 945 2.63 -0.51 13.65
CA PHE A 945 3.79 -1.32 14.04
C PHE A 945 4.62 -1.75 12.84
N PHE A 946 5.94 -1.71 13.00
CA PHE A 946 6.88 -2.10 11.97
C PHE A 946 7.15 -3.61 11.98
N HIS A 947 7.12 -4.25 10.82
CA HIS A 947 7.36 -5.68 10.66
C HIS A 947 8.26 -6.01 9.46
N LEU A 948 9.33 -6.75 9.68
CA LEU A 948 10.25 -7.21 8.64
C LEU A 948 9.82 -8.58 8.10
N LEU A 949 9.84 -8.70 6.76
CA LEU A 949 9.56 -9.94 6.02
C LEU A 949 10.62 -10.12 4.92
N ASP A 950 11.09 -11.33 4.71
CA ASP A 950 11.88 -11.70 3.52
C ASP A 950 11.03 -12.26 2.37
N SER A 951 9.74 -12.49 2.64
CA SER A 951 8.76 -12.87 1.63
C SER A 951 8.17 -11.67 0.93
N GLN A 952 8.70 -11.41 -0.25
CA GLN A 952 8.24 -10.37 -1.16
C GLN A 952 6.76 -10.59 -1.58
N VAL A 953 6.31 -11.85 -1.74
CA VAL A 953 4.89 -12.18 -1.98
C VAL A 953 4.00 -11.72 -0.81
N ASN A 954 4.39 -12.06 0.42
CA ASN A 954 3.59 -11.70 1.60
C ASN A 954 3.59 -10.21 1.89
N LEU A 955 4.70 -9.51 1.63
CA LEU A 955 4.76 -8.04 1.70
C LEU A 955 3.71 -7.41 0.77
N GLY A 956 3.63 -7.87 -0.48
CA GLY A 956 2.64 -7.38 -1.45
C GLY A 956 1.18 -7.67 -1.06
N ILE A 957 0.92 -8.85 -0.49
CA ILE A 957 -0.43 -9.26 -0.07
C ILE A 957 -0.89 -8.50 1.18
N LEU A 958 -0.01 -8.38 2.19
CA LEU A 958 -0.30 -7.64 3.41
C LEU A 958 -0.54 -6.16 3.10
N ALA A 959 0.23 -5.59 2.18
CA ALA A 959 0.07 -4.19 1.80
C ALA A 959 -1.20 -3.92 0.99
N LYS A 960 -1.62 -4.84 0.13
CA LYS A 960 -2.87 -4.71 -0.63
C LYS A 960 -4.12 -5.09 0.19
N GLY A 961 -3.96 -5.89 1.25
CA GLY A 961 -5.07 -6.46 2.02
C GLY A 961 -5.92 -7.50 1.27
N ARG A 962 -5.50 -7.93 0.06
CA ARG A 962 -6.24 -8.88 -0.79
C ARG A 962 -5.30 -9.80 -1.60
N THR A 963 -5.81 -10.97 -1.99
CA THR A 963 -5.09 -11.95 -2.81
C THR A 963 -6.05 -12.78 -3.68
N SER A 964 -5.63 -13.14 -4.90
CA SER A 964 -6.32 -14.11 -5.77
C SER A 964 -5.99 -15.57 -5.40
N SER A 965 -4.95 -15.80 -4.59
CA SER A 965 -4.54 -17.15 -4.17
C SER A 965 -5.53 -17.74 -3.17
N ARG A 966 -6.17 -18.86 -3.56
CA ARG A 966 -7.08 -19.62 -2.71
C ARG A 966 -6.38 -20.19 -1.45
N LYS A 967 -5.06 -20.43 -1.52
CA LYS A 967 -4.26 -20.95 -0.38
C LYS A 967 -3.94 -19.86 0.65
N LEU A 968 -3.67 -18.63 0.22
CA LEU A 968 -3.29 -17.52 1.11
C LEU A 968 -4.51 -16.79 1.69
N SER A 969 -5.63 -16.76 0.96
CA SER A 969 -6.85 -16.04 1.34
C SER A 969 -7.38 -16.39 2.75
N PRO A 970 -7.43 -17.66 3.20
CA PRO A 970 -7.92 -17.99 4.55
C PRO A 970 -7.06 -17.40 5.67
N VAL A 971 -5.73 -17.42 5.51
CA VAL A 971 -4.80 -16.86 6.50
C VAL A 971 -4.90 -15.32 6.49
N LEU A 972 -4.94 -14.71 5.30
CA LEU A 972 -5.11 -13.27 5.17
C LEU A 972 -6.42 -12.77 5.79
N ARG A 973 -7.54 -13.48 5.61
CA ARG A 973 -8.83 -13.12 6.23
C ARG A 973 -8.73 -13.09 7.76
N GLN A 974 -8.01 -14.03 8.37
CA GLN A 974 -7.75 -14.01 9.81
C GLN A 974 -6.90 -12.80 10.22
N ILE A 975 -5.86 -12.49 9.45
CA ILE A 975 -5.02 -11.31 9.67
C ILE A 975 -5.87 -10.03 9.58
N SER A 976 -6.63 -9.83 8.51
CA SER A 976 -7.47 -8.64 8.30
C SER A 976 -8.50 -8.47 9.41
N ALA A 977 -9.13 -9.56 9.87
CA ALA A 977 -10.07 -9.52 10.99
C ALA A 977 -9.39 -9.05 12.28
N LEU A 978 -8.19 -9.57 12.60
CA LEU A 978 -7.44 -9.17 13.79
C LEU A 978 -6.94 -7.71 13.70
N LEU A 979 -6.48 -7.26 12.53
CA LEU A 979 -6.04 -5.88 12.33
C LEU A 979 -7.21 -4.89 12.49
N LEU A 980 -8.37 -5.22 11.92
CA LEU A 980 -9.57 -4.39 12.03
C LEU A 980 -10.07 -4.31 13.47
N THR A 981 -10.25 -5.46 14.13
CA THR A 981 -10.78 -5.52 15.50
C THR A 981 -9.87 -4.85 16.53
N ALA A 982 -8.55 -4.93 16.34
CA ALA A 982 -7.58 -4.31 17.24
C ALA A 982 -7.16 -2.89 16.82
N ASN A 983 -7.78 -2.31 15.78
CA ASN A 983 -7.41 -1.01 15.22
C ASN A 983 -5.90 -0.89 14.92
N MET A 984 -5.27 -1.94 14.41
CA MET A 984 -3.82 -2.01 14.17
C MET A 984 -3.47 -1.73 12.71
N LEU A 985 -2.32 -1.09 12.46
CA LEU A 985 -1.76 -0.91 11.11
C LEU A 985 -0.37 -1.54 11.03
N PRO A 986 -0.18 -2.63 10.26
CA PRO A 986 1.15 -3.13 9.99
C PRO A 986 1.84 -2.22 8.97
N ILE A 987 3.09 -1.88 9.23
CA ILE A 987 4.01 -1.27 8.27
C ILE A 987 5.08 -2.31 7.98
N CYS A 988 4.98 -2.94 6.81
CA CYS A 988 5.81 -4.06 6.41
C CYS A 988 7.01 -3.57 5.58
N ALA A 989 8.19 -4.11 5.85
CA ALA A 989 9.38 -3.83 5.05
C ALA A 989 10.12 -5.11 4.68
N TYR A 990 10.77 -5.09 3.52
CA TYR A 990 11.57 -6.22 3.05
C TYR A 990 12.88 -6.30 3.84
N VAL A 991 13.29 -7.50 4.22
CA VAL A 991 14.63 -7.79 4.75
C VAL A 991 15.26 -8.91 3.91
N ASN A 992 16.56 -8.86 3.65
CA ASN A 992 17.24 -9.95 2.96
C ASN A 992 17.14 -11.23 3.80
N THR A 993 16.88 -12.38 3.17
CA THR A 993 16.73 -13.68 3.86
C THR A 993 17.91 -13.99 4.79
N HIS A 994 19.15 -13.73 4.36
CA HIS A 994 20.36 -13.97 5.17
C HIS A 994 20.48 -13.02 6.37
N ASP A 995 19.82 -11.86 6.33
CA ASP A 995 19.78 -10.90 7.41
C ASP A 995 18.47 -11.02 8.23
N ASN A 996 17.54 -11.92 7.89
CA ASN A 996 16.28 -12.05 8.63
C ASN A 996 16.56 -12.64 10.03
N PRO A 997 16.34 -11.88 11.12
CA PRO A 997 16.63 -12.35 12.47
C PRO A 997 15.73 -13.53 12.89
N ALA A 998 14.61 -13.75 12.18
CA ALA A 998 13.69 -14.86 12.43
C ALA A 998 14.06 -16.18 11.72
N ASP A 999 15.04 -16.19 10.80
CA ASP A 999 15.47 -17.41 10.08
C ASP A 999 16.05 -18.49 11.01
N LYS A 1000 16.99 -18.10 11.89
CA LYS A 1000 17.53 -19.05 12.87
C LYS A 1000 16.44 -19.60 13.81
N PRO A 1001 15.53 -18.77 14.37
CA PRO A 1001 14.34 -19.25 15.09
C PRO A 1001 13.39 -20.16 14.30
N SER A 1002 13.19 -19.94 13.00
CA SER A 1002 12.30 -20.78 12.18
C SER A 1002 12.85 -22.19 11.95
N ARG A 1003 14.17 -22.39 12.12
CA ARG A 1003 14.88 -23.66 11.96
C ARG A 1003 15.24 -24.37 13.28
N ARG A 1004 15.22 -23.69 14.43
CA ARG A 1004 15.69 -24.23 15.72
C ARG A 1004 14.60 -24.32 16.77
N LEU A 1005 14.60 -25.39 17.58
CA LEU A 1005 13.71 -25.55 18.72
C LEU A 1005 14.09 -24.57 19.85
N VAL A 1006 13.29 -23.51 20.04
CA VAL A 1006 13.27 -22.78 21.32
C VAL A 1006 12.01 -23.22 22.07
N LYS A 1007 12.19 -23.75 23.30
CA LYS A 1007 11.06 -24.16 24.16
C LYS A 1007 10.05 -23.01 24.24
N LYS A 1008 8.81 -23.30 23.87
CA LYS A 1008 7.72 -22.35 23.97
C LYS A 1008 7.48 -22.02 25.46
N LYS A 1009 7.74 -20.80 25.90
CA LYS A 1009 7.11 -20.25 27.13
C LYS A 1009 5.67 -19.86 26.77
N TRP A 1010 4.76 -20.83 26.73
CA TRP A 1010 3.33 -20.50 26.84
C TRP A 1010 3.04 -20.15 28.30
N VAL A 1011 2.01 -19.32 28.50
CA VAL A 1011 1.32 -19.17 29.79
C VAL A 1011 1.20 -20.55 30.41
N LYS A 1012 1.69 -20.69 31.64
CA LYS A 1012 1.71 -21.99 32.28
C LYS A 1012 0.26 -22.38 32.51
N ILE A 1013 -0.10 -23.66 32.29
CA ILE A 1013 -1.51 -24.07 32.24
C ILE A 1013 -2.30 -23.67 33.50
N TRP A 1014 -1.63 -23.61 34.65
CA TRP A 1014 -2.20 -23.15 35.91
C TRP A 1014 -2.52 -21.64 35.92
N GLU A 1015 -1.71 -20.78 35.31
CA GLU A 1015 -2.01 -19.33 35.16
C GLU A 1015 -3.28 -19.13 34.31
N PHE A 1016 -3.53 -20.03 33.34
CA PHE A 1016 -4.75 -20.00 32.53
C PHE A 1016 -5.97 -20.49 33.31
N ASP A 1017 -5.81 -21.52 34.16
CA ASP A 1017 -6.86 -22.01 35.06
C ASP A 1017 -7.23 -20.94 36.11
N GLU A 1018 -6.26 -20.19 36.65
CA GLU A 1018 -6.49 -19.04 37.54
C GLU A 1018 -7.28 -17.91 36.86
N LEU A 1019 -6.93 -17.55 35.62
CA LEU A 1019 -7.70 -16.54 34.87
C LEU A 1019 -9.14 -16.97 34.61
N LEU A 1020 -9.37 -18.28 34.41
CA LEU A 1020 -10.73 -18.82 34.29
C LEU A 1020 -11.46 -18.81 35.63
N CYS A 1021 -10.76 -18.98 36.75
CA CYS A 1021 -11.36 -18.80 38.08
C CYS A 1021 -11.84 -17.35 38.26
N LEU A 1022 -11.00 -16.36 37.94
CA LEU A 1022 -11.37 -14.94 38.00
C LEU A 1022 -12.57 -14.62 37.10
N LEU A 1023 -12.68 -15.25 35.93
CA LEU A 1023 -13.86 -15.12 35.08
C LEU A 1023 -15.11 -15.69 35.74
N VAL A 1024 -15.01 -16.87 36.35
CA VAL A 1024 -16.15 -17.52 37.03
C VAL A 1024 -16.59 -16.70 38.26
N GLU A 1025 -15.65 -16.14 39.03
CA GLU A 1025 -15.91 -15.22 40.14
C GLU A 1025 -16.61 -13.95 39.64
N HIS A 1026 -16.09 -13.32 38.58
CA HIS A 1026 -16.71 -12.14 37.99
C HIS A 1026 -18.15 -12.42 37.50
N LEU A 1027 -18.40 -13.58 36.87
CA LEU A 1027 -19.75 -13.97 36.46
C LEU A 1027 -20.68 -14.15 37.67
N TRP A 1028 -20.18 -14.66 38.80
CA TRP A 1028 -20.94 -14.77 40.05
C TRP A 1028 -21.26 -13.39 40.64
N GLU A 1029 -20.28 -12.49 40.72
CA GLU A 1029 -20.43 -11.13 41.25
C GLU A 1029 -21.44 -10.30 40.44
N GLU A 1030 -21.47 -10.46 39.12
CA GLU A 1030 -22.42 -9.79 38.22
C GLU A 1030 -23.83 -10.43 38.22
N GLY A 1031 -24.03 -11.53 38.96
CA GLY A 1031 -25.32 -12.22 39.06
C GLY A 1031 -25.74 -12.95 37.78
N GLU A 1032 -24.79 -13.32 36.93
CA GLU A 1032 -25.03 -14.11 35.71
C GLU A 1032 -25.37 -15.56 36.05
N GLY A 1033 -26.08 -16.27 35.17
CA GLY A 1033 -26.46 -17.66 35.43
C GLY A 1033 -25.27 -18.62 35.30
N ARG A 1034 -25.17 -19.61 36.21
CA ARG A 1034 -24.13 -20.67 36.20
C ARG A 1034 -23.92 -21.32 34.83
N ALA A 1035 -24.97 -21.48 34.05
CA ALA A 1035 -24.91 -22.08 32.71
C ALA A 1035 -23.83 -21.41 31.84
N LYS A 1036 -23.69 -20.08 31.92
CA LYS A 1036 -22.70 -19.31 31.17
C LYS A 1036 -21.27 -19.70 31.53
N ALA A 1037 -20.98 -19.92 32.81
CA ALA A 1037 -19.67 -20.39 33.29
C ALA A 1037 -19.40 -21.84 32.86
N ALA A 1038 -20.39 -22.73 33.01
CA ALA A 1038 -20.28 -24.13 32.61
C ALA A 1038 -20.09 -24.29 31.09
N ASP A 1039 -20.87 -23.57 30.28
CA ASP A 1039 -20.79 -23.58 28.82
C ASP A 1039 -19.47 -23.01 28.34
N THR A 1040 -18.93 -21.99 29.02
CA THR A 1040 -17.60 -21.43 28.70
C THR A 1040 -16.50 -22.47 28.89
N LEU A 1041 -16.49 -23.17 30.04
CA LEU A 1041 -15.50 -24.22 30.29
C LEU A 1041 -15.66 -25.42 29.34
N ALA A 1042 -16.90 -25.86 29.08
CA ALA A 1042 -17.20 -26.94 28.16
C ALA A 1042 -16.78 -26.57 26.73
N SER A 1043 -17.13 -25.38 26.25
CA SER A 1043 -16.76 -24.88 24.91
C SER A 1043 -15.25 -24.78 24.73
N LEU A 1044 -14.52 -24.39 25.78
CA LEU A 1044 -13.05 -24.37 25.75
C LEU A 1044 -12.47 -25.79 25.64
N GLN A 1045 -13.01 -26.74 26.39
CA GLN A 1045 -12.60 -28.14 26.35
C GLN A 1045 -12.96 -28.82 25.03
N ASP A 1046 -14.09 -28.45 24.41
CA ASP A 1046 -14.49 -28.96 23.09
C ASP A 1046 -13.64 -28.35 21.96
N ALA A 1047 -13.39 -27.04 22.02
CA ALA A 1047 -12.50 -26.38 21.06
C ALA A 1047 -11.05 -26.88 21.18
N ARG A 1048 -10.63 -27.31 22.38
CA ARG A 1048 -9.28 -27.79 22.68
C ARG A 1048 -9.34 -29.03 23.60
N PRO A 1049 -9.51 -30.24 23.03
CA PRO A 1049 -9.69 -31.47 23.80
C PRO A 1049 -8.58 -31.77 24.83
N TRP A 1050 -7.35 -31.30 24.59
CA TRP A 1050 -6.22 -31.45 25.52
C TRP A 1050 -6.36 -30.64 26.82
N LEU A 1051 -7.31 -29.69 26.90
CA LEU A 1051 -7.65 -28.98 28.14
C LEU A 1051 -8.50 -29.83 29.10
N LYS A 1052 -9.03 -30.98 28.65
CA LYS A 1052 -9.74 -31.91 29.54
C LYS A 1052 -8.78 -32.34 30.66
N ARG A 1053 -9.23 -32.20 31.91
CA ARG A 1053 -8.46 -32.47 33.14
C ARG A 1053 -7.29 -31.51 33.43
N GLN A 1054 -7.11 -30.44 32.65
CA GLN A 1054 -6.07 -29.42 32.85
C GLN A 1054 -6.59 -28.13 33.50
N LEU A 1055 -7.89 -28.06 33.81
CA LEU A 1055 -8.56 -26.91 34.42
C LEU A 1055 -9.25 -27.27 35.76
N PRO A 1056 -8.54 -27.88 36.73
CA PRO A 1056 -9.15 -28.36 37.96
C PRO A 1056 -9.69 -27.24 38.87
N ALA A 1057 -9.10 -26.05 38.88
CA ALA A 1057 -9.54 -24.96 39.74
C ALA A 1057 -10.85 -24.35 39.23
N ALA A 1058 -10.93 -23.97 37.95
CA ALA A 1058 -12.14 -23.37 37.39
C ALA A 1058 -13.32 -24.34 37.40
N CYS A 1059 -13.08 -25.63 37.09
CA CYS A 1059 -14.11 -26.66 37.20
C CYS A 1059 -14.61 -26.87 38.64
N ARG A 1060 -13.73 -26.78 39.65
CA ARG A 1060 -14.12 -26.86 41.06
C ARG A 1060 -14.93 -25.64 41.48
N LEU A 1061 -14.56 -24.45 41.02
CA LEU A 1061 -15.27 -23.22 41.33
C LEU A 1061 -16.69 -23.21 40.74
N VAL A 1062 -16.86 -23.63 39.48
CA VAL A 1062 -18.20 -23.82 38.90
C VAL A 1062 -18.99 -24.89 39.68
N LYS A 1063 -18.34 -25.95 40.19
CA LYS A 1063 -19.02 -26.94 41.04
C LYS A 1063 -19.40 -26.39 42.41
N ALA A 1064 -18.59 -25.53 43.01
CA ALA A 1064 -18.93 -24.84 44.26
C ALA A 1064 -20.14 -23.91 44.08
N TRP A 1065 -20.24 -23.24 42.92
CA TRP A 1065 -21.41 -22.44 42.54
C TRP A 1065 -22.74 -23.20 42.75
N SER A 1066 -22.83 -24.51 42.40
CA SER A 1066 -24.08 -25.28 42.60
C SER A 1066 -24.48 -25.47 44.05
N GLN A 1067 -23.53 -25.39 44.99
CA GLN A 1067 -23.83 -25.57 46.41
C GLN A 1067 -24.40 -24.30 47.03
N HIS A 1068 -24.11 -23.14 46.43
CA HIS A 1068 -24.46 -21.83 46.98
C HIS A 1068 -25.60 -21.12 46.23
N GLU A 1069 -25.91 -21.52 44.99
CA GLU A 1069 -27.05 -20.98 44.24
C GLU A 1069 -28.36 -21.71 44.61
N LEU A 1070 -29.33 -20.98 45.18
CA LEU A 1070 -30.66 -21.51 45.49
C LEU A 1070 -31.42 -21.86 44.19
N PRO A 1071 -32.08 -23.04 44.08
CA PRO A 1071 -32.79 -23.41 42.86
C PRO A 1071 -33.95 -22.45 42.54
N ALA A 1072 -33.94 -21.86 41.34
CA ALA A 1072 -35.03 -21.01 40.86
C ALA A 1072 -36.31 -21.82 40.54
N ARG A 1073 -37.18 -22.10 41.53
CA ARG A 1073 -38.49 -22.73 41.30
C ARG A 1073 -39.52 -21.72 40.78
N ALA A 1074 -40.39 -22.11 39.85
CA ALA A 1074 -41.45 -21.25 39.30
C ALA A 1074 -42.39 -20.74 40.43
N SER A 1075 -42.88 -19.51 40.32
CA SER A 1075 -43.79 -18.94 41.33
C SER A 1075 -45.14 -19.69 41.31
N PRO A 1076 -45.73 -20.03 42.47
CA PRO A 1076 -47.03 -20.70 42.51
C PRO A 1076 -48.13 -19.76 41.98
N PHE A 1077 -49.06 -20.32 41.18
CA PHE A 1077 -50.24 -19.61 40.69
C PHE A 1077 -51.41 -19.87 41.64
N THR A 1078 -52.18 -18.84 41.97
CA THR A 1078 -53.44 -19.00 42.72
C THR A 1078 -54.52 -19.56 41.80
N GLU A 1079 -55.51 -20.24 42.38
CA GLU A 1079 -56.64 -20.84 41.67
C GLU A 1079 -57.37 -19.84 40.75
N ASN A 1080 -57.71 -18.66 41.27
CA ASN A 1080 -58.32 -17.57 40.49
C ASN A 1080 -57.48 -17.13 39.28
N LEU A 1081 -56.15 -17.25 39.36
CA LEU A 1081 -55.24 -16.87 38.28
C LEU A 1081 -55.20 -17.93 37.18
N VAL A 1082 -55.26 -19.21 37.59
CA VAL A 1082 -55.42 -20.32 36.65
C VAL A 1082 -56.78 -20.22 35.95
N GLU A 1083 -57.86 -19.91 36.67
CA GLU A 1083 -59.20 -19.71 36.06
C GLU A 1083 -59.22 -18.51 35.12
N SER A 1084 -58.55 -17.42 35.48
CA SER A 1084 -58.38 -16.26 34.59
C SER A 1084 -57.61 -16.63 33.31
N LEU A 1085 -56.58 -17.49 33.42
CA LEU A 1085 -55.83 -18.00 32.27
C LEU A 1085 -56.69 -18.89 31.36
N VAL A 1086 -57.56 -19.70 31.95
CA VAL A 1086 -58.52 -20.54 31.24
C VAL A 1086 -59.52 -19.66 30.50
N GLY A 1087 -60.08 -18.66 31.17
CA GLY A 1087 -60.97 -17.66 30.57
C GLY A 1087 -60.31 -16.90 29.41
N ALA A 1088 -59.05 -16.49 29.55
CA ALA A 1088 -58.29 -15.85 28.48
C ALA A 1088 -58.03 -16.79 27.28
N GLY A 1089 -57.82 -18.09 27.55
CA GLY A 1089 -57.74 -19.12 26.51
C GLY A 1089 -59.07 -19.31 25.77
N LEU A 1090 -60.18 -19.37 26.50
CA LEU A 1090 -61.53 -19.49 25.95
C LEU A 1090 -61.91 -18.27 25.10
N ALA A 1091 -61.61 -17.05 25.56
CA ALA A 1091 -61.82 -15.82 24.80
C ALA A 1091 -61.06 -15.79 23.45
N ARG A 1092 -60.00 -16.59 23.33
CA ARG A 1092 -59.25 -16.81 22.09
C ARG A 1092 -59.76 -17.98 21.24
N GLY A 1093 -60.89 -18.57 21.60
CA GLY A 1093 -61.42 -19.75 20.92
C GLY A 1093 -60.53 -20.99 21.10
N ARG A 1094 -59.80 -21.10 22.22
CA ARG A 1094 -58.90 -22.21 22.52
C ARG A 1094 -59.34 -22.97 23.78
N PRO A 1095 -60.48 -23.69 23.73
CA PRO A 1095 -60.97 -24.49 24.86
C PRO A 1095 -60.03 -25.64 25.21
N ASP A 1096 -59.31 -26.17 24.22
CA ASP A 1096 -58.27 -27.20 24.37
C ASP A 1096 -57.12 -26.73 25.29
N PHE A 1097 -56.66 -25.49 25.10
CA PHE A 1097 -55.66 -24.87 25.95
C PHE A 1097 -56.19 -24.61 27.37
N GLY A 1098 -57.46 -24.17 27.48
CA GLY A 1098 -58.13 -23.95 28.77
C GLY A 1098 -58.22 -25.24 29.59
N LEU A 1099 -58.73 -26.31 28.99
CA LEU A 1099 -58.82 -27.62 29.64
C LEU A 1099 -57.44 -28.16 30.03
N ALA A 1100 -56.43 -28.01 29.17
CA ALA A 1100 -55.06 -28.40 29.49
C ALA A 1100 -54.45 -27.59 30.65
N CYS A 1101 -54.80 -26.31 30.80
CA CYS A 1101 -54.37 -25.52 31.96
C CYS A 1101 -55.03 -26.00 33.25
N LEU A 1102 -56.34 -26.28 33.24
CA LEU A 1102 -57.00 -26.84 34.42
C LEU A 1102 -56.39 -28.19 34.81
N LEU A 1103 -56.20 -29.07 33.84
CA LEU A 1103 -55.58 -30.38 34.06
C LEU A 1103 -54.16 -30.25 34.63
N ALA A 1104 -53.34 -29.34 34.10
CA ALA A 1104 -51.98 -29.11 34.57
C ALA A 1104 -51.91 -28.66 36.03
N PHE A 1105 -52.77 -27.73 36.42
CA PHE A 1105 -52.69 -27.10 37.74
C PHE A 1105 -53.50 -27.83 38.81
N ARG A 1106 -54.65 -28.42 38.47
CA ARG A 1106 -55.50 -29.17 39.41
C ARG A 1106 -54.93 -30.55 39.71
N VAL A 1107 -54.30 -31.18 38.71
CA VAL A 1107 -53.74 -32.54 38.80
C VAL A 1107 -52.20 -32.52 38.90
N LEU A 1108 -51.61 -31.33 39.02
CA LEU A 1108 -50.17 -31.07 39.21
C LEU A 1108 -49.26 -31.69 38.13
N LEU A 1109 -49.73 -31.74 36.89
CA LEU A 1109 -48.96 -32.26 35.77
C LEU A 1109 -47.90 -31.27 35.31
N ARG A 1110 -46.69 -31.77 35.04
CA ARG A 1110 -45.66 -30.97 34.38
C ARG A 1110 -46.07 -30.70 32.94
N THR A 1111 -45.58 -29.59 32.39
CA THR A 1111 -45.80 -29.26 30.96
C THR A 1111 -45.48 -30.40 29.98
N GLY A 1112 -44.53 -31.29 30.28
CA GLY A 1112 -44.22 -32.43 29.41
C GLY A 1112 -45.25 -33.58 29.47
N GLU A 1113 -45.99 -33.67 30.57
CA GLU A 1113 -46.97 -34.72 30.88
C GLU A 1113 -48.37 -34.38 30.32
N LEU A 1114 -48.57 -33.18 29.76
CA LEU A 1114 -49.84 -32.73 29.14
C LEU A 1114 -50.03 -33.21 27.69
N ASN A 1115 -49.09 -33.96 27.14
CA ASN A 1115 -49.22 -34.54 25.80
C ASN A 1115 -50.02 -35.85 25.86
N VAL A 1116 -51.29 -35.72 26.24
CA VAL A 1116 -52.25 -36.82 26.44
C VAL A 1116 -53.29 -36.86 25.33
N SER A 1117 -53.83 -38.05 25.09
CA SER A 1117 -54.90 -38.35 24.15
C SER A 1117 -56.17 -38.78 24.87
N ALA A 1118 -57.31 -38.76 24.18
CA ALA A 1118 -58.60 -39.14 24.75
C ALA A 1118 -58.57 -40.57 25.33
N GLY A 1119 -57.86 -41.50 24.69
CA GLY A 1119 -57.71 -42.88 25.16
C GLY A 1119 -56.88 -43.04 26.43
N ASP A 1120 -56.17 -41.99 26.87
CA ASP A 1120 -55.40 -42.01 28.13
C ASP A 1120 -56.29 -41.75 29.36
N PHE A 1121 -57.56 -41.37 29.17
CA PHE A 1121 -58.52 -41.13 30.24
C PHE A 1121 -59.44 -42.33 30.44
N SER A 1122 -59.63 -42.76 31.68
CA SER A 1122 -60.57 -43.80 32.08
C SER A 1122 -61.53 -43.23 33.13
N MET A 1123 -62.81 -43.10 32.77
CA MET A 1123 -63.81 -42.45 33.63
C MET A 1123 -64.67 -43.50 34.34
N ASP A 1124 -64.99 -43.28 35.61
CA ASP A 1124 -65.92 -44.15 36.34
C ASP A 1124 -67.35 -44.01 35.78
N THR A 1125 -68.08 -45.13 35.72
CA THR A 1125 -69.47 -45.26 35.24
C THR A 1125 -70.46 -44.31 35.92
N CYS A 1126 -70.18 -43.86 37.14
CA CYS A 1126 -70.99 -42.91 37.89
C CYS A 1126 -70.59 -41.43 37.65
N GLY A 1127 -69.50 -41.17 36.92
CA GLY A 1127 -68.97 -39.84 36.64
C GLY A 1127 -68.33 -39.11 37.84
N LYS A 1128 -68.05 -39.82 38.95
CA LYS A 1128 -67.54 -39.22 40.21
C LYS A 1128 -66.02 -39.19 40.33
N SER A 1129 -65.29 -39.95 39.53
CA SER A 1129 -63.83 -39.94 39.44
C SER A 1129 -63.34 -40.38 38.07
N GLY A 1130 -62.15 -39.96 37.67
CA GLY A 1130 -61.48 -40.42 36.44
C GLY A 1130 -60.00 -40.66 36.69
N VAL A 1131 -59.37 -41.50 35.87
CA VAL A 1131 -57.93 -41.78 35.94
C VAL A 1131 -57.29 -41.40 34.62
N LEU A 1132 -56.23 -40.58 34.68
CA LEU A 1132 -55.39 -40.24 33.55
C LEU A 1132 -54.10 -41.05 33.59
N ASN A 1133 -53.86 -41.86 32.57
CA ASN A 1133 -52.62 -42.61 32.41
C ASN A 1133 -51.55 -41.74 31.73
N LEU A 1134 -50.40 -41.55 32.38
CA LEU A 1134 -49.29 -40.75 31.86
C LEU A 1134 -48.21 -41.60 31.15
N GLY A 1135 -48.39 -42.93 31.13
CA GLY A 1135 -47.46 -43.86 30.51
C GLY A 1135 -46.08 -43.87 31.18
N GLN A 1136 -45.02 -43.98 30.36
CA GLN A 1136 -43.63 -43.98 30.85
C GLN A 1136 -43.04 -42.57 30.89
N THR A 1137 -43.15 -41.88 32.03
CA THR A 1137 -42.49 -40.60 32.27
C THR A 1137 -40.97 -40.77 32.39
N LYS A 1138 -40.21 -39.67 32.26
CA LYS A 1138 -38.72 -39.67 32.35
C LYS A 1138 -38.18 -40.25 33.67
N THR A 1139 -39.03 -40.31 34.70
CA THR A 1139 -38.73 -40.88 36.02
C THR A 1139 -39.14 -42.35 36.07
N SER A 1140 -40.29 -42.71 35.49
CA SER A 1140 -40.80 -44.08 35.49
C SER A 1140 -40.06 -45.01 34.51
N GLN A 1141 -39.39 -44.47 33.47
CA GLN A 1141 -38.42 -45.22 32.65
C GLN A 1141 -37.25 -45.82 33.45
N ARG A 1142 -36.94 -45.27 34.64
CA ARG A 1142 -35.90 -45.83 35.53
C ARG A 1142 -36.44 -46.90 36.48
N LEU A 1143 -37.76 -46.99 36.67
CA LEU A 1143 -38.42 -47.84 37.67
C LEU A 1143 -39.36 -48.90 37.08
N GLY A 1144 -39.69 -48.82 35.79
CA GLY A 1144 -40.42 -49.86 35.05
C GLY A 1144 -41.93 -49.96 35.31
N ALA A 1145 -42.58 -48.91 35.85
CA ALA A 1145 -44.02 -48.89 36.13
C ALA A 1145 -44.75 -47.76 35.38
N SER A 1146 -45.99 -47.99 34.92
CA SER A 1146 -46.84 -46.94 34.33
C SER A 1146 -47.44 -46.06 35.43
N GLU A 1147 -47.26 -44.74 35.33
CA GLU A 1147 -47.79 -43.77 36.30
C GLU A 1147 -49.16 -43.26 35.82
N GLY A 1148 -50.14 -43.22 36.71
CA GLY A 1148 -51.45 -42.62 36.46
C GLY A 1148 -51.84 -41.68 37.58
N VAL A 1149 -52.65 -40.67 37.28
CA VAL A 1149 -53.14 -39.70 38.27
C VAL A 1149 -54.67 -39.74 38.30
N VAL A 1150 -55.22 -39.76 39.52
CA VAL A 1150 -56.66 -39.72 39.74
C VAL A 1150 -57.13 -38.27 39.65
N ILE A 1151 -58.23 -38.06 38.95
CA ILE A 1151 -58.96 -36.81 38.81
C ILE A 1151 -60.24 -36.96 39.63
N ASP A 1152 -60.38 -36.19 40.70
CA ASP A 1152 -61.54 -36.18 41.61
C ASP A 1152 -62.23 -34.81 41.66
N ASP A 1153 -61.69 -33.79 40.98
CA ASP A 1153 -62.29 -32.45 40.87
C ASP A 1153 -63.60 -32.49 40.04
N PRO A 1154 -64.77 -32.19 40.64
CA PRO A 1154 -66.07 -32.36 39.98
C PRO A 1154 -66.26 -31.47 38.74
N VAL A 1155 -65.59 -30.32 38.69
CA VAL A 1155 -65.70 -29.37 37.57
C VAL A 1155 -64.83 -29.83 36.42
N LEU A 1156 -63.59 -30.22 36.71
CA LEU A 1156 -62.66 -30.78 35.73
C LEU A 1156 -63.19 -32.08 35.14
N LEU A 1157 -63.79 -32.96 35.96
CA LEU A 1157 -64.40 -34.21 35.48
C LEU A 1157 -65.54 -33.97 34.48
N LYS A 1158 -66.41 -32.98 34.73
CA LYS A 1158 -67.47 -32.61 33.79
C LYS A 1158 -66.90 -32.09 32.47
N LEU A 1159 -65.85 -31.26 32.52
CA LEU A 1159 -65.22 -30.68 31.34
C LEU A 1159 -64.44 -31.72 30.53
N VAL A 1160 -63.72 -32.64 31.19
CA VAL A 1160 -63.04 -33.76 30.55
C VAL A 1160 -64.07 -34.70 29.92
N ASN A 1161 -65.14 -35.08 30.63
CA ASN A 1161 -66.21 -35.90 30.06
C ASN A 1161 -66.88 -35.24 28.84
N ALA A 1162 -67.22 -33.96 28.94
CA ALA A 1162 -67.81 -33.22 27.82
C ALA A 1162 -66.86 -33.17 26.62
N TRP A 1163 -65.55 -33.03 26.86
CA TRP A 1163 -64.54 -33.08 25.80
C TRP A 1163 -64.42 -34.49 25.18
N LEU A 1164 -64.46 -35.56 25.98
CA LEU A 1164 -64.33 -36.94 25.51
C LEU A 1164 -65.53 -37.41 24.65
N LEU A 1165 -66.74 -36.89 24.87
CA LEU A 1165 -67.96 -37.32 24.15
C LEU A 1165 -67.89 -37.16 22.63
N ASP A 1166 -67.05 -36.26 22.13
CA ASP A 1166 -66.91 -35.91 20.71
C ASP A 1166 -65.49 -36.22 20.18
N LYS A 1167 -64.73 -37.13 20.82
CA LYS A 1167 -63.32 -37.40 20.49
C LYS A 1167 -63.05 -38.89 20.31
N GLU A 1168 -62.22 -39.24 19.34
CA GLU A 1168 -61.76 -40.61 19.16
C GLU A 1168 -60.55 -40.89 20.07
N PRO A 1169 -60.27 -42.15 20.48
CA PRO A 1169 -59.19 -42.46 21.42
C PRO A 1169 -57.80 -41.91 21.06
N GLY A 1170 -57.51 -41.72 19.76
CA GLY A 1170 -56.25 -41.15 19.28
C GLY A 1170 -56.16 -39.61 19.30
N ASP A 1171 -57.27 -38.91 19.55
CA ASP A 1171 -57.31 -37.45 19.51
C ASP A 1171 -56.55 -36.85 20.70
N LYS A 1172 -55.60 -35.96 20.39
CA LYS A 1172 -54.79 -35.30 21.41
C LYS A 1172 -55.52 -34.11 22.02
N LEU A 1173 -55.38 -33.93 23.33
CA LEU A 1173 -55.86 -32.73 24.03
C LEU A 1173 -55.21 -31.46 23.47
N LEU A 1174 -53.95 -31.55 23.05
CA LEU A 1174 -53.21 -30.45 22.41
C LEU A 1174 -52.73 -30.87 21.01
N PRO A 1175 -53.59 -30.81 19.97
CA PRO A 1175 -53.25 -31.32 18.64
C PRO A 1175 -52.11 -30.54 17.96
N ARG A 1176 -51.91 -29.27 18.36
CA ARG A 1176 -50.81 -28.40 17.88
C ARG A 1176 -49.50 -28.57 18.66
N GLY A 1177 -49.47 -29.48 19.64
CA GLY A 1177 -48.28 -29.83 20.42
C GLY A 1177 -47.88 -28.81 21.49
N MET A 1178 -46.90 -29.20 22.30
CA MET A 1178 -46.49 -28.47 23.51
C MET A 1178 -45.83 -27.11 23.24
N SER A 1179 -45.24 -26.92 22.06
CA SER A 1179 -44.65 -25.62 21.67
C SER A 1179 -45.74 -24.55 21.57
N GLU A 1180 -46.86 -24.91 20.95
CA GLU A 1180 -47.99 -24.01 20.80
C GLU A 1180 -48.68 -23.75 22.14
N PHE A 1181 -48.77 -24.75 23.02
CA PHE A 1181 -49.23 -24.54 24.40
C PHE A 1181 -48.40 -23.49 25.14
N ARG A 1182 -47.06 -23.56 25.09
CA ARG A 1182 -46.19 -22.57 25.77
C ARG A 1182 -46.34 -21.17 25.19
N LYS A 1183 -46.53 -21.08 23.88
CA LYS A 1183 -46.78 -19.81 23.18
C LYS A 1183 -48.13 -19.22 23.61
N MET A 1184 -49.19 -20.04 23.62
CA MET A 1184 -50.52 -19.65 24.10
C MET A 1184 -50.51 -19.25 25.57
N PHE A 1185 -49.78 -19.97 26.43
CA PHE A 1185 -49.61 -19.64 27.84
C PHE A 1185 -48.95 -18.27 28.03
N SER A 1186 -47.90 -17.98 27.27
CA SER A 1186 -47.21 -16.68 27.30
C SER A 1186 -48.12 -15.54 26.80
N LEU A 1187 -48.94 -15.80 25.78
CA LEU A 1187 -49.90 -14.83 25.26
C LEU A 1187 -51.02 -14.55 26.25
N CYS A 1188 -51.61 -15.58 26.87
CA CYS A 1188 -52.67 -15.41 27.85
C CYS A 1188 -52.17 -14.71 29.12
N LEU A 1189 -50.94 -14.99 29.57
CA LEU A 1189 -50.31 -14.22 30.65
C LEU A 1189 -50.17 -12.74 30.30
N LYS A 1190 -49.77 -12.44 29.07
CA LYS A 1190 -49.65 -11.05 28.60
C LYS A 1190 -51.00 -10.34 28.60
N ASP A 1191 -52.06 -11.02 28.20
CA ASP A 1191 -53.42 -10.50 28.22
C ASP A 1191 -53.94 -10.21 29.62
N LEU A 1192 -53.61 -11.05 30.59
CA LEU A 1192 -53.90 -10.81 32.00
C LEU A 1192 -52.98 -9.72 32.61
N GLY A 1193 -52.13 -9.07 31.80
CA GLY A 1193 -51.21 -8.02 32.25
C GLY A 1193 -50.04 -8.53 33.09
N LEU A 1194 -49.76 -9.84 33.04
CA LEU A 1194 -48.68 -10.54 33.76
C LEU A 1194 -47.47 -10.76 32.85
N ASP A 1195 -46.73 -9.68 32.57
CA ASP A 1195 -45.48 -9.78 31.82
C ASP A 1195 -44.36 -10.49 32.64
N ALA A 1196 -43.34 -10.98 31.93
CA ALA A 1196 -42.21 -11.68 32.55
C ALA A 1196 -41.41 -10.82 33.56
N ALA A 1197 -41.46 -9.49 33.46
CA ALA A 1197 -40.82 -8.56 34.39
C ALA A 1197 -41.64 -8.39 35.69
N LYS A 1198 -42.98 -8.45 35.62
CA LYS A 1198 -43.90 -8.43 36.76
C LYS A 1198 -43.89 -9.75 37.52
N ILE A 1199 -43.78 -10.90 36.85
CA ILE A 1199 -43.57 -12.20 37.51
C ILE A 1199 -42.24 -12.22 38.28
N LYS A 1200 -41.20 -11.58 37.72
CA LYS A 1200 -39.91 -11.34 38.40
C LYS A 1200 -40.05 -10.39 39.60
N ARG A 1201 -40.89 -9.35 39.51
CA ARG A 1201 -41.23 -8.45 40.64
C ARG A 1201 -42.02 -9.13 41.75
N PHE A 1202 -42.98 -10.00 41.43
CA PHE A 1202 -43.71 -10.82 42.41
C PHE A 1202 -42.78 -11.73 43.21
N ARG A 1203 -41.76 -12.32 42.56
CA ARG A 1203 -40.67 -13.04 43.23
C ARG A 1203 -39.91 -12.14 44.22
N GLN A 1204 -39.60 -10.92 43.84
CA GLN A 1204 -38.87 -9.97 44.67
C GLN A 1204 -39.68 -9.54 45.91
N VAL A 1205 -41.01 -9.40 45.77
CA VAL A 1205 -41.91 -9.07 46.89
C VAL A 1205 -42.06 -10.24 47.86
N PHE A 1206 -42.18 -11.49 47.38
CA PHE A 1206 -42.24 -12.69 48.24
C PHE A 1206 -40.92 -12.99 48.97
N LEU A 1207 -39.77 -12.80 48.30
CA LEU A 1207 -38.45 -12.92 48.93
C LEU A 1207 -38.23 -11.85 50.01
N ASN A 1208 -38.71 -10.62 49.80
CA ASN A 1208 -38.62 -9.56 50.80
C ASN A 1208 -39.57 -9.77 51.98
N ALA A 1209 -40.69 -10.48 51.80
CA ALA A 1209 -41.62 -10.83 52.88
C ALA A 1209 -41.09 -11.98 53.76
N SER A 1210 -40.45 -13.00 53.18
CA SER A 1210 -39.86 -14.10 53.96
C SER A 1210 -38.57 -13.71 54.69
N LEU A 1211 -37.82 -12.72 54.18
CA LEU A 1211 -36.67 -12.11 54.86
C LEU A 1211 -37.05 -11.14 56.00
N ARG A 1212 -38.32 -10.74 56.11
CA ARG A 1212 -38.84 -9.93 57.23
C ARG A 1212 -39.58 -10.76 58.29
N ALA A 1213 -39.85 -12.03 58.01
CA ALA A 1213 -40.53 -12.96 58.93
C ALA A 1213 -39.61 -14.10 59.43
N ARG A 1214 -38.29 -13.99 59.22
CA ARG A 1214 -37.27 -14.88 59.78
C ARG A 1214 -36.21 -14.07 60.53
#